data_AF-A0A2H4SIV9-F1
#
_entry.id   AF-A0A2H4SIV9-F1
#
_cell.length_a   1.000
_cell.length_b   1.000
_cell.length_c   1.000
_cell.angle_alpha   90.00
_cell.angle_beta   90.00
_cell.angle_gamma   90.00
#
_symmetry.space_group_name_H-M   'P 1'
#
loop_
_entity.id
_entity.type
_entity.pdbx_description
1 polymer ?
#
loop_
_entity_poly.entity_id
_entity_poly.type
_entity_poly.pdbx_seq_one_letter_code
_entity_poly.pdbx_strand_id
1 'polypeptide(L)'
;MTEQPAVVAAAQQDRPLRPLLPAVKKREALGPIKPTRMAKPPHTAAACDNCRKHKTKCSGDRPRCRRCAQRQMACHYTARPGETEAQALRRGYRALRARATEHEDVVALLRRLPDQDAQGLLARLRAGTPLTAIINHVTAGDALLQMAVTPETRFRYVFPYRAEMPASCVGAGGNPYLGSFIYDVPPLSPSVSVGSSAASGEEESNGRRALVRERQTTRSPGESPGAEHDEDAVYTAPFHAAHLVEPRLVAASMAAWTCVCDDEVLMRELLAIFFRCEYQFTSAFHKDYFLEDLAAGRSEFCSSLLVNLVLAYASVCNPKLPKRAEYWNPETLAYRFLAEARRLWDLDARQPHITTVQAGMLFSVFYNLSGLDEVGQAYRIHAVALANELGLWNEPNADEPPRTQRGKAFTAWTLYNWETLIAFSFLHAPLVKEVPKCPLPDAVQDPDWYGQLWVKYPASSTLVSMHFGQMFEKKTQFRIIMNEFCQEAYGTTLGVNSFKAEGLRRKLEHWFEHLPESLKPKNIVLPAQLQLHMYYYHLLLSIYEPLLDAVAPYQHTPADMVASSRRYMHTLIRVYFLRHGYEAMDLFIVVPLMVVADDCLELIARSEEKDSSSVALEELRATVMLIAKGLHDQRHNHYLAEALWRVLRGKMRRAELALLRGALHQGGGGDQEQEPQELAQTVRSHWPVSVVKKKEDLESKVLGRLVASYAHLNVGGDDSDDGGAEQDEAMRSEPEAEKEAVQPVGSTPPFSEAVEGPQPNILEGVINSIESFTADAKPQVIADGASIICRGRCSFGSKYRDANGPRTKRVGKNDSPFGAVGAGSTRATTR
;
A
#
# COMPACT_ATOMS: atom_id res chain seq x y z
N MET A 1 67.97 -15.19 -41.10
CA MET A 1 68.50 -14.98 -39.73
C MET A 1 67.33 -15.17 -38.78
N THR A 2 66.80 -16.40 -38.70
CA THR A 2 67.21 -17.54 -37.82
C THR A 2 66.66 -17.35 -36.41
N GLU A 3 65.84 -18.23 -35.82
CA GLU A 3 65.29 -19.53 -36.23
C GLU A 3 64.21 -19.93 -35.20
N GLN A 4 63.15 -20.58 -35.72
CA GLN A 4 62.21 -21.57 -35.18
C GLN A 4 62.57 -22.41 -33.91
N PRO A 5 61.72 -23.38 -33.44
CA PRO A 5 60.26 -23.42 -33.22
C PRO A 5 59.87 -24.29 -31.96
N ALA A 6 58.63 -24.83 -31.95
CA ALA A 6 58.18 -26.12 -31.34
C ALA A 6 57.78 -26.14 -29.85
N VAL A 7 56.90 -27.01 -29.32
CA VAL A 7 55.77 -27.90 -29.68
C VAL A 7 55.52 -28.73 -28.41
N VAL A 8 54.25 -28.94 -28.05
CA VAL A 8 53.60 -30.13 -27.43
C VAL A 8 54.32 -30.96 -26.34
N ALA A 9 53.58 -31.15 -25.23
CA ALA A 9 53.40 -32.31 -24.34
C ALA A 9 54.52 -33.36 -24.11
N ALA A 10 54.64 -33.76 -22.84
CA ALA A 10 54.89 -35.16 -22.47
C ALA A 10 54.09 -35.52 -21.20
N ALA A 11 53.01 -36.28 -21.39
CA ALA A 11 52.47 -37.18 -20.38
C ALA A 11 52.95 -38.59 -20.75
N GLN A 12 53.46 -39.37 -19.80
CA GLN A 12 53.40 -40.82 -19.89
C GLN A 12 53.45 -41.47 -18.51
N GLN A 13 52.38 -42.24 -18.28
CA GLN A 13 52.07 -43.12 -17.16
C GLN A 13 52.87 -44.43 -17.28
N ASP A 14 53.05 -45.14 -16.17
CA ASP A 14 52.99 -46.62 -16.02
C ASP A 14 53.52 -46.96 -14.60
N ARG A 15 52.97 -47.84 -13.74
CA ARG A 15 51.96 -48.91 -13.81
C ARG A 15 51.65 -49.40 -12.35
N PRO A 16 50.69 -50.34 -12.14
CA PRO A 16 49.86 -50.45 -10.92
C PRO A 16 50.12 -51.70 -10.05
N LEU A 17 49.51 -51.71 -8.84
CA LEU A 17 48.92 -52.83 -8.05
C LEU A 17 49.88 -53.99 -7.63
N ARG A 18 49.85 -54.70 -6.48
CA ARG A 18 48.88 -55.12 -5.43
C ARG A 18 49.72 -56.02 -4.43
N PRO A 19 49.20 -56.85 -3.48
CA PRO A 19 48.60 -56.55 -2.18
C PRO A 19 49.09 -57.47 -1.00
N LEU A 20 48.40 -57.37 0.16
CA LEU A 20 48.15 -58.37 1.24
C LEU A 20 49.15 -58.57 2.42
N LEU A 21 48.78 -58.01 3.58
CA LEU A 21 48.51 -58.58 4.94
C LEU A 21 49.08 -59.97 5.34
N PRO A 22 49.05 -60.38 6.64
CA PRO A 22 49.04 -59.66 7.94
C PRO A 22 49.97 -60.32 9.01
N ALA A 23 50.13 -59.72 10.19
CA ALA A 23 50.34 -60.49 11.43
C ALA A 23 49.96 -59.71 12.71
N VAL A 24 49.42 -60.45 13.68
CA VAL A 24 48.77 -60.00 14.91
C VAL A 24 49.58 -60.48 16.13
N LYS A 25 49.53 -59.69 17.23
CA LYS A 25 49.84 -60.02 18.65
C LYS A 25 51.30 -60.26 19.06
N LYS A 26 51.76 -59.54 20.09
CA LYS A 26 51.85 -60.12 21.46
C LYS A 26 51.98 -59.04 22.55
N ARG A 27 51.57 -59.47 23.74
CA ARG A 27 51.18 -58.76 24.96
C ARG A 27 52.33 -58.75 25.98
N GLU A 28 52.19 -57.86 26.98
CA GLU A 28 52.77 -57.91 28.35
C GLU A 28 54.31 -57.66 28.42
N ALA A 29 54.89 -56.91 29.37
CA ALA A 29 54.54 -56.59 30.75
C ALA A 29 55.37 -55.38 31.30
N LEU A 30 54.78 -54.66 32.26
CA LEU A 30 55.34 -53.98 33.47
C LEU A 30 56.52 -52.97 33.39
N GLY A 31 56.33 -51.79 34.01
CA GLY A 31 57.31 -50.68 34.11
C GLY A 31 58.53 -50.93 35.03
N PRO A 32 59.47 -49.97 35.16
CA PRO A 32 59.23 -48.74 35.94
C PRO A 32 59.81 -47.41 35.40
N ILE A 33 59.13 -46.33 35.82
CA ILE A 33 59.54 -44.92 36.12
C ILE A 33 60.43 -44.16 35.11
N LYS A 34 59.83 -43.16 34.45
CA LYS A 34 60.49 -42.12 33.63
C LYS A 34 60.71 -40.82 34.45
N PRO A 35 61.82 -40.10 34.26
CA PRO A 35 62.01 -38.76 34.83
C PRO A 35 61.10 -37.72 34.14
N THR A 36 60.63 -36.77 34.94
CA THR A 36 59.69 -35.70 34.61
C THR A 36 60.28 -34.69 33.61
N ARG A 37 59.58 -34.45 32.49
CA ARG A 37 59.83 -33.31 31.59
C ARG A 37 59.28 -32.03 32.22
N MET A 38 60.12 -31.01 32.39
CA MET A 38 59.71 -29.68 32.84
C MET A 38 58.72 -29.02 31.85
N ALA A 39 57.64 -28.47 32.38
CA ALA A 39 56.62 -27.72 31.62
C ALA A 39 57.17 -26.37 31.13
N LYS A 40 56.87 -26.00 29.88
CA LYS A 40 57.13 -24.64 29.35
C LYS A 40 56.26 -23.62 30.11
N PRO A 41 56.80 -22.44 30.49
CA PRO A 41 56.01 -21.43 31.21
C PRO A 41 54.92 -20.81 30.32
N PRO A 42 53.76 -20.43 30.90
CA PRO A 42 52.61 -19.90 30.17
C PRO A 42 52.91 -18.54 29.50
N HIS A 43 52.34 -18.33 28.32
CA HIS A 43 52.44 -17.07 27.57
C HIS A 43 51.71 -15.94 28.32
N THR A 44 52.42 -14.86 28.63
CA THR A 44 51.86 -13.70 29.35
C THR A 44 50.99 -12.86 28.41
N ALA A 45 49.70 -12.69 28.74
CA ALA A 45 48.73 -11.95 27.89
C ALA A 45 48.98 -10.43 27.81
N ALA A 46 49.58 -9.81 28.83
CA ALA A 46 49.96 -8.40 28.83
C ALA A 46 51.21 -8.18 29.70
N ALA A 47 52.21 -7.44 29.19
CA ALA A 47 53.39 -7.05 29.96
C ALA A 47 53.07 -5.86 30.88
N CYS A 48 53.80 -5.73 32.00
CA CYS A 48 53.72 -4.52 32.83
C CYS A 48 54.35 -3.32 32.12
N ASP A 49 53.96 -2.10 32.51
CA ASP A 49 54.37 -0.86 31.83
C ASP A 49 55.90 -0.68 31.81
N ASN A 50 56.58 -1.10 32.88
CA ASN A 50 58.02 -0.97 33.01
C ASN A 50 58.77 -1.94 32.06
N CYS A 51 58.36 -3.21 32.01
CA CYS A 51 58.90 -4.17 31.05
C CYS A 51 58.61 -3.77 29.61
N ARG A 52 57.46 -3.14 29.35
CA ARG A 52 57.08 -2.57 28.03
C ARG A 52 57.99 -1.40 27.65
N LYS A 53 58.17 -0.43 28.54
CA LYS A 53 59.04 0.75 28.33
C LYS A 53 60.47 0.33 27.99
N HIS A 54 60.98 -0.71 28.64
CA HIS A 54 62.32 -1.22 28.39
C HIS A 54 62.38 -2.35 27.34
N LYS A 55 61.29 -2.64 26.62
CA LYS A 55 61.18 -3.70 25.58
C LYS A 55 61.77 -5.05 26.01
N THR A 56 61.40 -5.50 27.21
CA THR A 56 61.98 -6.71 27.80
C THR A 56 60.92 -7.70 28.24
N LYS A 57 61.32 -8.99 28.33
CA LYS A 57 60.39 -10.07 28.66
C LYS A 57 59.82 -9.90 30.07
N CYS A 58 58.49 -9.83 30.15
CA CYS A 58 57.75 -9.79 31.39
C CYS A 58 57.36 -11.21 31.80
N SER A 59 57.44 -11.54 33.10
CA SER A 59 57.02 -12.85 33.60
C SER A 59 55.52 -12.97 33.83
N GLY A 60 54.78 -11.85 33.81
CA GLY A 60 53.32 -11.86 33.97
C GLY A 60 52.82 -11.99 35.41
N ASP A 61 53.71 -12.25 36.38
CA ASP A 61 53.33 -12.41 37.79
C ASP A 61 52.73 -11.09 38.35
N ARG A 62 51.65 -11.22 39.11
CA ARG A 62 50.96 -10.10 39.79
C ARG A 62 51.05 -10.30 41.30
N PRO A 63 51.25 -9.24 42.11
CA PRO A 63 51.19 -7.81 41.76
C PRO A 63 52.47 -7.24 41.12
N ARG A 64 53.61 -7.94 41.19
CA ARG A 64 54.88 -7.50 40.57
C ARG A 64 55.48 -8.63 39.75
N CYS A 65 55.92 -8.34 38.51
CA CYS A 65 56.61 -9.34 37.71
C CYS A 65 58.02 -9.62 38.27
N ARG A 66 58.54 -10.83 38.06
CA ARG A 66 59.82 -11.32 38.59
C ARG A 66 60.99 -10.37 38.29
N ARG A 67 61.05 -9.81 37.09
CA ARG A 67 62.10 -8.83 36.70
C ARG A 67 61.99 -7.53 37.51
N CYS A 68 60.79 -6.97 37.63
CA CYS A 68 60.57 -5.73 38.38
C CYS A 68 60.77 -5.96 39.88
N ALA A 69 60.47 -7.15 40.39
CA ALA A 69 60.76 -7.53 41.77
C ALA A 69 62.27 -7.61 42.03
N GLN A 70 63.03 -8.32 41.18
CA GLN A 70 64.48 -8.45 41.30
C GLN A 70 65.21 -7.11 41.18
N ARG A 71 64.76 -6.22 40.29
CA ARG A 71 65.35 -4.90 40.10
C ARG A 71 64.78 -3.83 41.03
N GLN A 72 63.92 -4.21 41.97
CA GLN A 72 63.22 -3.30 42.88
C GLN A 72 62.55 -2.10 42.20
N MET A 73 61.99 -2.30 41.00
CA MET A 73 61.33 -1.23 40.24
C MET A 73 59.81 -1.24 40.43
N ALA A 74 59.17 -0.08 40.26
CA ALA A 74 57.71 0.02 40.24
C ALA A 74 57.13 -0.81 39.08
N CYS A 75 56.17 -1.68 39.40
CA CYS A 75 55.51 -2.58 38.45
C CYS A 75 54.02 -2.27 38.43
N HIS A 76 53.55 -1.61 37.37
CA HIS A 76 52.14 -1.32 37.18
C HIS A 76 51.59 -2.10 35.99
N TYR A 77 50.37 -2.65 36.15
CA TYR A 77 49.64 -3.34 35.10
C TYR A 77 48.34 -2.58 34.83
N THR A 78 48.20 -2.04 33.61
CA THR A 78 46.99 -1.37 33.13
C THR A 78 45.88 -2.37 32.76
N ALA A 79 46.24 -3.53 32.24
CA ALA A 79 45.31 -4.63 31.93
C ALA A 79 44.97 -5.46 33.17
N ARG A 80 43.73 -5.97 33.27
CA ARG A 80 43.30 -6.95 34.29
C ARG A 80 43.88 -8.35 34.03
N PRO A 81 43.89 -9.27 35.01
CA PRO A 81 44.33 -10.65 34.78
C PRO A 81 43.52 -11.29 33.63
N GLY A 82 44.20 -11.90 32.65
CA GLY A 82 43.57 -12.51 31.47
C GLY A 82 43.15 -11.52 30.35
N GLU A 83 43.23 -10.22 30.59
CA GLU A 83 42.93 -9.18 29.61
C GLU A 83 44.17 -8.88 28.75
N THR A 84 43.97 -8.80 27.43
CA THR A 84 45.00 -8.31 26.51
C THR A 84 45.10 -6.79 26.58
N GLU A 85 46.24 -6.22 26.17
CA GLU A 85 46.44 -4.78 26.18
C GLU A 85 45.39 -4.02 25.34
N ALA A 86 45.02 -4.56 24.18
CA ALA A 86 44.00 -3.99 23.32
C ALA A 86 42.61 -3.95 23.98
N GLN A 87 42.27 -4.97 24.78
CA GLN A 87 41.02 -5.00 25.54
C GLN A 87 41.02 -3.96 26.67
N ALA A 88 42.14 -3.82 27.38
CA ALA A 88 42.30 -2.82 28.44
C ALA A 88 42.17 -1.39 27.90
N LEU A 89 42.75 -1.12 26.72
CA LEU A 89 42.65 0.18 26.06
C LEU A 89 41.22 0.46 25.58
N ARG A 90 40.55 -0.52 24.97
CA ARG A 90 39.14 -0.38 24.55
C ARG A 90 38.21 -0.11 25.74
N ARG A 91 38.44 -0.76 26.89
CA ARG A 91 37.70 -0.49 28.12
C ARG A 91 37.92 0.94 28.61
N GLY A 92 39.18 1.41 28.61
CA GLY A 92 39.52 2.79 28.95
C GLY A 92 38.84 3.81 28.03
N TYR A 93 38.89 3.59 26.72
CA TYR A 93 38.27 4.47 25.73
C TYR A 93 36.73 4.52 25.87
N ARG A 94 36.08 3.37 26.07
CA ARG A 94 34.64 3.31 26.32
C ARG A 94 34.24 4.07 27.60
N ALA A 95 35.00 3.90 28.68
CA ALA A 95 34.74 4.61 29.93
C ALA A 95 34.95 6.12 29.81
N LEU A 96 35.97 6.55 29.05
CA LEU A 96 36.22 7.98 28.80
C LEU A 96 35.13 8.59 27.92
N ARG A 97 34.72 7.87 26.87
CA ARG A 97 33.64 8.30 25.97
C ARG A 97 32.30 8.39 26.69
N ALA A 98 31.97 7.43 27.55
CA ALA A 98 30.75 7.46 28.37
C ALA A 98 30.71 8.68 29.32
N ARG A 99 31.85 9.04 29.93
CA ARG A 99 31.94 10.26 30.75
C ARG A 99 31.82 11.54 29.93
N ALA A 100 32.36 11.55 28.71
CA ALA A 100 32.21 12.70 27.81
C ALA A 100 30.74 12.90 27.40
N THR A 101 30.02 11.82 27.06
CA THR A 101 28.59 11.90 26.72
C THR A 101 27.75 12.36 27.91
N GLU A 102 28.03 11.91 29.14
CA GLU A 102 27.34 12.40 30.34
C GLU A 102 27.49 13.93 30.53
N HIS A 103 28.66 14.48 30.20
CA HIS A 103 28.89 15.93 30.25
C HIS A 103 28.13 16.67 29.14
N GLU A 104 28.11 16.12 27.92
CA GLU A 104 27.38 16.69 26.78
C GLU A 104 25.87 16.70 27.01
N ASP A 105 25.32 15.60 27.55
CA ASP A 105 23.89 15.45 27.83
C ASP A 105 23.40 16.46 28.88
N VAL A 106 24.18 16.70 29.93
CA VAL A 106 23.83 17.70 30.95
C VAL A 106 23.84 19.13 30.40
N VAL A 107 24.79 19.45 29.52
CA VAL A 107 24.82 20.75 28.84
C VAL A 107 23.64 20.89 27.88
N ALA A 108 23.25 19.82 27.19
CA ALA A 108 22.07 19.80 26.33
C ALA A 108 20.77 20.01 27.14
N LEU A 109 20.67 19.39 28.32
CA LEU A 109 19.52 19.58 29.24
C LEU A 109 19.43 21.03 29.73
N LEU A 110 20.55 21.63 30.14
CA LEU A 110 20.59 23.04 30.56
C LEU A 110 20.14 24.03 29.47
N ARG A 111 20.29 23.66 28.19
CA ARG A 111 19.84 24.50 27.06
C ARG A 111 18.36 24.35 26.75
N ARG A 112 17.75 23.22 27.09
CA ARG A 112 16.37 22.88 26.70
C ARG A 112 15.35 23.11 27.80
N LEU A 113 15.75 22.98 29.06
CA LEU A 113 14.85 23.13 30.21
C LEU A 113 14.44 24.59 30.44
N PRO A 114 13.21 24.86 30.92
CA PRO A 114 12.80 26.18 31.37
C PRO A 114 13.71 26.74 32.47
N ASP A 115 13.79 28.07 32.58
CA ASP A 115 14.73 28.74 33.49
C ASP A 115 14.68 28.25 34.95
N GLN A 116 13.48 27.95 35.46
CA GLN A 116 13.29 27.45 36.82
C GLN A 116 13.89 26.04 37.01
N ASP A 117 13.72 25.16 36.04
CA ASP A 117 14.23 23.79 36.06
C ASP A 117 15.74 23.75 35.77
N ALA A 118 16.22 24.63 34.87
CA ALA A 118 17.65 24.83 34.62
C ALA A 118 18.37 25.34 35.88
N GLN A 119 17.75 26.25 36.64
CA GLN A 119 18.26 26.69 37.95
C GLN A 119 18.30 25.55 38.97
N GLY A 120 17.27 24.71 39.02
CA GLY A 120 17.23 23.51 39.87
C GLY A 120 18.32 22.50 39.51
N LEU A 121 18.54 22.27 38.22
CA LEU A 121 19.62 21.41 37.71
C LEU A 121 20.99 21.99 38.08
N LEU A 122 21.20 23.30 37.90
CA LEU A 122 22.43 23.99 38.28
C LEU A 122 22.71 23.92 39.78
N ALA A 123 21.69 24.01 40.63
CA ALA A 123 21.83 23.84 42.08
C ALA A 123 22.32 22.42 42.43
N ARG A 124 21.80 21.39 41.76
CA ARG A 124 22.21 19.98 41.95
C ARG A 124 23.64 19.71 41.46
N LEU A 125 24.05 20.37 40.37
CA LEU A 125 25.45 20.36 39.90
C LEU A 125 26.38 21.00 40.93
N ARG A 126 26.01 22.17 41.47
CA ARG A 126 26.79 22.85 42.52
C ARG A 126 26.87 22.06 43.82
N ALA A 127 25.84 21.27 44.14
CA ALA A 127 25.81 20.38 45.30
C ALA A 127 26.65 19.11 45.13
N GLY A 128 27.29 18.89 43.96
CA GLY A 128 28.15 17.74 43.71
C GLY A 128 27.40 16.44 43.42
N THR A 129 26.14 16.52 42.99
CA THR A 129 25.37 15.33 42.60
C THR A 129 25.99 14.68 41.36
N PRO A 130 26.18 13.34 41.31
CA PRO A 130 26.72 12.67 40.14
C PRO A 130 25.83 12.88 38.90
N LEU A 131 26.44 13.16 37.74
CA LEU A 131 25.74 13.57 36.52
C LEU A 131 24.73 12.53 36.03
N THR A 132 25.07 11.24 36.13
CA THR A 132 24.17 10.13 35.80
C THR A 132 22.87 10.16 36.60
N ALA A 133 22.92 10.54 37.89
CA ALA A 133 21.74 10.66 38.73
C ALA A 133 20.88 11.88 38.35
N ILE A 134 21.50 12.96 37.88
CA ILE A 134 20.79 14.15 37.39
C ILE A 134 20.06 13.81 36.08
N ILE A 135 20.76 13.20 35.12
CA ILE A 135 20.19 12.79 33.82
C ILE A 135 19.00 11.86 34.05
N ASN A 136 19.18 10.78 34.82
CA ASN A 136 18.10 9.81 35.08
C ASN A 136 16.87 10.45 35.73
N HIS A 137 17.06 11.42 36.64
CA HIS A 137 15.95 12.08 37.32
C HIS A 137 15.18 13.01 36.39
N VAL A 138 15.86 13.70 35.47
CA VAL A 138 15.20 14.56 34.48
C VAL A 138 14.49 13.71 33.43
N THR A 139 15.14 12.66 32.93
CA THR A 139 14.53 11.73 31.97
C THR A 139 13.31 11.01 32.56
N ALA A 140 13.38 10.59 33.82
CA ALA A 140 12.22 9.99 34.50
C ALA A 140 11.07 10.99 34.72
N GLY A 141 11.40 12.26 35.05
CA GLY A 141 10.41 13.33 35.16
C GLY A 141 9.74 13.68 33.83
N ASP A 142 10.53 13.76 32.75
CA ASP A 142 10.05 14.01 31.39
C ASP A 142 9.17 12.85 30.88
N ALA A 143 9.56 11.60 31.13
CA ALA A 143 8.72 10.44 30.81
C ALA A 143 7.37 10.47 31.55
N LEU A 144 7.35 10.87 32.83
CA LEU A 144 6.12 11.01 33.59
C LEU A 144 5.25 12.17 33.11
N LEU A 145 5.85 13.28 32.66
CA LEU A 145 5.14 14.39 32.03
C LEU A 145 4.56 13.99 30.66
N GLN A 146 5.33 13.29 29.83
CA GLN A 146 4.86 12.75 28.55
C GLN A 146 3.73 11.72 28.73
N MET A 147 3.73 10.98 29.84
CA MET A 147 2.61 10.09 30.20
C MET A 147 1.41 10.83 30.81
N ALA A 148 1.61 12.04 31.35
CA ALA A 148 0.57 12.87 31.96
C ALA A 148 -0.07 13.86 30.99
N VAL A 149 0.58 14.17 29.88
CA VAL A 149 -0.02 14.94 28.78
C VAL A 149 -0.94 14.01 28.00
N THR A 150 -2.25 14.27 28.02
CA THR A 150 -3.14 13.78 26.97
C THR A 150 -2.62 14.38 25.65
N PRO A 151 -2.08 13.59 24.71
CA PRO A 151 -1.58 14.13 23.45
C PRO A 151 -2.71 14.91 22.78
N GLU A 152 -2.42 16.08 22.22
CA GLU A 152 -3.40 16.81 21.43
C GLU A 152 -3.90 15.92 20.29
N THR A 153 -5.19 15.57 20.35
CA THR A 153 -5.79 14.51 19.53
C THR A 153 -6.26 15.01 18.17
N ARG A 154 -6.05 16.31 17.87
CA ARG A 154 -6.55 17.00 16.68
C ARG A 154 -5.43 17.20 15.67
N PHE A 155 -5.27 16.21 14.79
CA PHE A 155 -4.33 16.28 13.68
C PHE A 155 -5.02 16.81 12.42
N ARG A 156 -4.45 17.85 11.80
CA ARG A 156 -4.90 18.38 10.50
C ARG A 156 -3.69 18.75 9.66
N TYR A 157 -3.63 18.24 8.44
CA TYR A 157 -2.56 18.56 7.51
C TYR A 157 -2.67 20.00 7.02
N VAL A 158 -1.52 20.59 6.68
CA VAL A 158 -1.42 21.94 6.11
C VAL A 158 -1.07 21.81 4.63
N PHE A 159 -1.79 22.54 3.77
CA PHE A 159 -1.55 22.53 2.33
C PHE A 159 -0.11 22.98 2.01
N PRO A 160 0.58 22.31 1.06
CA PRO A 160 2.01 22.49 0.84
C PRO A 160 2.40 23.80 0.14
N TYR A 161 1.46 24.50 -0.50
CA TYR A 161 1.74 25.71 -1.29
C TYR A 161 0.98 26.94 -0.78
N ARG A 162 -0.36 26.83 -0.65
CA ARG A 162 -1.22 27.88 -0.08
C ARG A 162 -2.06 27.28 1.03
N ALA A 163 -1.95 27.83 2.24
CA ALA A 163 -2.65 27.33 3.43
C ALA A 163 -4.18 27.52 3.37
N GLU A 164 -4.66 28.49 2.59
CA GLU A 164 -6.08 28.81 2.44
C GLU A 164 -6.78 27.91 1.41
N MET A 165 -8.06 27.66 1.64
CA MET A 165 -8.93 27.02 0.64
C MET A 165 -9.14 27.99 -0.54
N PRO A 166 -8.92 27.57 -1.80
CA PRO A 166 -9.14 28.43 -2.97
C PRO A 166 -10.58 28.97 -3.07
N ALA A 167 -10.73 30.20 -3.58
CA ALA A 167 -12.03 30.84 -3.73
C ALA A 167 -12.92 30.08 -4.73
N SER A 168 -12.30 29.48 -5.76
CA SER A 168 -12.98 28.60 -6.71
C SER A 168 -13.66 27.39 -6.06
N CYS A 169 -13.16 26.90 -4.92
CA CYS A 169 -13.78 25.80 -4.18
C CYS A 169 -15.03 26.24 -3.41
N VAL A 170 -15.11 27.49 -2.95
CA VAL A 170 -16.25 28.00 -2.17
C VAL A 170 -17.49 28.19 -3.08
N GLY A 171 -17.30 28.84 -4.23
CA GLY A 171 -18.34 29.08 -5.23
C GLY A 171 -19.49 29.99 -4.76
N ALA A 172 -20.32 30.46 -5.71
CA ALA A 172 -21.42 31.40 -5.44
C ALA A 172 -22.68 30.77 -4.81
N GLY A 173 -22.84 29.44 -4.90
CA GLY A 173 -24.03 28.69 -4.44
C GLY A 173 -23.83 27.88 -3.16
N GLY A 174 -22.69 28.03 -2.48
CA GLY A 174 -22.29 27.20 -1.34
C GLY A 174 -21.77 25.82 -1.76
N ASN A 175 -20.79 25.31 -1.02
CA ASN A 175 -20.21 24.00 -1.25
C ASN A 175 -20.54 23.07 -0.06
N PRO A 176 -21.28 21.97 -0.28
CA PRO A 176 -21.76 21.13 0.82
C PRO A 176 -20.62 20.43 1.58
N TYR A 177 -19.47 20.20 0.94
CA TYR A 177 -18.30 19.60 1.58
C TYR A 177 -17.55 20.59 2.49
N LEU A 178 -17.72 21.90 2.28
CA LEU A 178 -17.14 22.90 3.17
C LEU A 178 -17.96 23.12 4.44
N GLY A 179 -19.22 22.67 4.48
CA GLY A 179 -19.99 22.55 5.74
C GLY A 179 -19.83 21.19 6.43
N SER A 180 -18.86 20.38 5.99
CA SER A 180 -18.58 19.08 6.60
C SER A 180 -17.80 19.23 7.90
N PHE A 181 -17.99 18.28 8.81
CA PHE A 181 -17.22 18.23 10.06
C PHE A 181 -15.71 18.09 9.81
N ILE A 182 -15.28 17.57 8.66
CA ILE A 182 -13.84 17.55 8.34
C ILE A 182 -13.29 18.96 8.17
N TYR A 183 -14.01 19.82 7.46
CA TYR A 183 -13.54 21.17 7.12
C TYR A 183 -13.78 22.17 8.26
N ASP A 184 -14.93 22.12 8.92
CA ASP A 184 -15.36 23.05 9.98
C ASP A 184 -14.56 22.94 11.28
N VAL A 185 -13.73 21.91 11.45
CA VAL A 185 -12.81 21.79 12.59
C VAL A 185 -11.76 22.90 12.50
N PRO A 186 -11.78 23.92 13.39
CA PRO A 186 -10.91 25.08 13.26
C PRO A 186 -9.44 24.67 13.41
N PRO A 187 -8.52 25.16 12.55
CA PRO A 187 -7.11 25.12 12.84
C PRO A 187 -6.85 26.03 14.05
N LEU A 188 -6.22 25.51 15.11
CA LEU A 188 -5.77 26.37 16.21
C LEU A 188 -4.45 27.02 15.81
N SER A 189 -4.44 28.35 15.84
CA SER A 189 -3.24 29.17 15.86
C SER A 189 -2.37 28.73 17.05
N PRO A 190 -1.03 28.68 16.93
CA PRO A 190 -0.17 28.39 18.05
C PRO A 190 -0.40 29.45 19.13
N SER A 191 -0.75 29.01 20.34
CA SER A 191 -0.92 29.86 21.52
C SER A 191 0.43 30.39 21.98
N VAL A 192 0.97 31.36 21.26
CA VAL A 192 2.02 32.22 21.81
C VAL A 192 1.34 33.11 22.84
N SER A 193 1.52 32.78 24.10
CA SER A 193 1.20 33.66 25.23
C SER A 193 2.12 34.87 25.22
N VAL A 194 1.86 35.84 24.35
CA VAL A 194 2.38 37.20 24.51
C VAL A 194 1.26 38.05 25.06
N GLY A 195 1.37 38.41 26.34
CA GLY A 195 0.54 39.44 26.92
C GLY A 195 0.85 40.78 26.27
N SER A 196 -0.17 41.44 25.72
CA SER A 196 -0.38 42.89 25.87
C SER A 196 -1.67 43.40 25.20
N SER A 197 -2.45 44.08 26.03
CA SER A 197 -3.36 45.21 25.79
C SER A 197 -4.30 45.25 24.58
N ALA A 198 -5.59 45.17 24.93
CA ALA A 198 -6.76 45.85 24.38
C ALA A 198 -6.60 46.87 23.24
N ALA A 199 -7.36 46.67 22.16
CA ALA A 199 -8.26 47.69 21.57
C ALA A 199 -9.20 47.09 20.49
N SER A 200 -10.50 47.19 20.75
CA SER A 200 -11.66 47.38 19.84
C SER A 200 -11.75 46.66 18.48
N GLY A 201 -12.77 45.80 18.37
CA GLY A 201 -13.30 45.28 17.10
C GLY A 201 -14.39 44.22 17.32
N GLU A 202 -15.44 44.56 18.07
CA GLU A 202 -16.59 43.66 18.29
C GLU A 202 -17.62 43.88 17.17
N GLU A 203 -17.84 42.89 16.29
CA GLU A 203 -19.17 42.66 15.69
C GLU A 203 -19.38 41.30 14.95
N GLU A 204 -18.37 40.46 14.71
CA GLU A 204 -18.58 39.18 13.96
C GLU A 204 -18.50 37.86 14.77
N SER A 205 -18.38 37.90 16.10
CA SER A 205 -18.14 36.69 16.92
C SER A 205 -19.40 36.02 17.49
N ASN A 206 -20.58 36.64 17.40
CA ASN A 206 -21.80 36.14 18.07
C ASN A 206 -22.52 35.01 17.30
N GLY A 207 -22.34 34.88 15.99
CA GLY A 207 -22.95 33.79 15.21
C GLY A 207 -22.30 32.42 15.44
N ARG A 208 -20.99 32.40 15.72
CA ARG A 208 -20.19 31.16 15.82
C ARG A 208 -20.28 30.44 17.17
N ARG A 209 -20.73 31.11 18.24
CA ARG A 209 -21.00 30.49 19.57
C ARG A 209 -22.42 29.92 19.69
N ALA A 210 -23.33 30.26 18.78
CA ALA A 210 -24.72 29.80 18.83
C ALA A 210 -24.87 28.31 18.44
N LEU A 211 -24.13 27.84 17.43
CA LEU A 211 -24.23 26.47 16.92
C LEU A 211 -23.75 25.40 17.91
N VAL A 212 -22.77 25.73 18.76
CA VAL A 212 -22.31 24.82 19.83
C VAL A 212 -23.30 24.78 21.00
N ARG A 213 -24.06 25.85 21.22
CA ARG A 213 -25.04 25.96 22.30
C ARG A 213 -26.38 25.31 21.95
N GLU A 214 -26.72 25.22 20.67
CA GLU A 214 -27.98 24.59 20.22
C GLU A 214 -28.02 23.07 20.45
N ARG A 215 -26.86 22.41 20.56
CA ARG A 215 -26.72 21.01 21.03
C ARG A 215 -27.12 20.82 22.50
N GLN A 216 -27.18 21.87 23.33
CA GLN A 216 -27.57 21.74 24.74
C GLN A 216 -29.07 21.82 24.98
N THR A 217 -29.86 22.31 24.02
CA THR A 217 -31.29 22.64 24.23
C THR A 217 -32.28 21.62 23.68
N THR A 218 -31.87 20.65 22.86
CA THR A 218 -32.74 19.54 22.43
C THR A 218 -32.45 18.28 23.26
N ARG A 219 -32.76 18.35 24.56
CA ARG A 219 -32.59 17.22 25.50
C ARG A 219 -33.91 16.48 25.70
N SER A 220 -33.92 15.19 25.37
CA SER A 220 -34.83 14.22 26.00
C SER A 220 -34.23 13.81 27.36
N PRO A 221 -34.99 13.74 28.46
CA PRO A 221 -34.43 13.35 29.75
C PRO A 221 -34.19 11.83 29.78
N GLY A 222 -32.95 11.38 29.62
CA GLY A 222 -32.61 9.96 29.76
C GLY A 222 -31.21 9.49 29.35
N GLU A 223 -30.45 10.26 28.56
CA GLU A 223 -29.15 9.80 28.05
C GLU A 223 -27.97 10.17 28.96
N SER A 224 -27.06 9.20 29.13
CA SER A 224 -25.91 9.30 30.03
C SER A 224 -24.84 10.26 29.47
N PRO A 225 -24.15 11.08 30.29
CA PRO A 225 -23.27 12.17 29.81
C PRO A 225 -21.94 11.75 29.16
N GLY A 226 -21.74 10.46 28.85
CA GLY A 226 -20.43 9.91 28.46
C GLY A 226 -20.28 9.52 26.98
N ALA A 227 -21.35 9.50 26.19
CA ALA A 227 -21.31 8.96 24.82
C ALA A 227 -20.93 10.00 23.73
N GLU A 228 -21.12 11.31 23.99
CA GLU A 228 -21.03 12.35 22.96
C GLU A 228 -19.60 12.82 22.64
N HIS A 229 -18.61 12.54 23.49
CA HIS A 229 -17.22 12.99 23.27
C HIS A 229 -16.41 12.08 22.32
N ASP A 230 -16.94 10.92 21.96
CA ASP A 230 -16.13 9.82 21.41
C ASP A 230 -16.36 9.59 19.89
N GLU A 231 -17.50 10.01 19.32
CA GLU A 231 -17.72 10.01 17.85
C GLU A 231 -16.89 11.11 17.13
N ASP A 232 -16.43 12.14 17.85
CA ASP A 232 -15.57 13.19 17.30
C ASP A 232 -14.16 12.67 16.91
N ALA A 233 -13.77 11.47 17.37
CA ALA A 233 -12.44 10.91 17.12
C ALA A 233 -12.14 10.71 15.63
N VAL A 234 -13.14 10.26 14.86
CA VAL A 234 -12.99 10.02 13.41
C VAL A 234 -12.74 11.32 12.64
N TYR A 235 -13.24 12.45 13.16
CA TYR A 235 -13.08 13.79 12.58
C TYR A 235 -11.88 14.56 13.15
N THR A 236 -11.07 13.95 14.03
CA THR A 236 -9.95 14.63 14.68
C THR A 236 -8.61 13.96 14.40
N ALA A 237 -8.58 12.68 14.04
CA ALA A 237 -7.37 11.94 13.69
C ALA A 237 -7.44 11.36 12.26
N PRO A 238 -6.30 11.15 11.58
CA PRO A 238 -6.27 10.49 10.29
C PRO A 238 -6.64 9.01 10.43
N PHE A 239 -7.26 8.45 9.39
CA PHE A 239 -7.73 7.07 9.40
C PHE A 239 -6.60 6.04 9.59
N HIS A 240 -5.38 6.36 9.14
CA HIS A 240 -4.23 5.48 9.32
C HIS A 240 -3.71 5.42 10.78
N ALA A 241 -4.16 6.33 11.65
CA ALA A 241 -3.91 6.23 13.09
C ALA A 241 -4.85 5.22 13.78
N ALA A 242 -5.96 4.83 13.14
CA ALA A 242 -6.89 3.88 13.71
C ALA A 242 -6.37 2.44 13.64
N HIS A 243 -6.77 1.61 14.60
CA HIS A 243 -6.48 0.18 14.61
C HIS A 243 -7.76 -0.62 14.38
N LEU A 244 -7.70 -1.63 13.51
CA LEU A 244 -8.81 -2.56 13.31
C LEU A 244 -9.03 -3.39 14.57
N VAL A 245 -10.29 -3.56 14.95
CA VAL A 245 -10.71 -4.46 16.04
C VAL A 245 -11.47 -5.64 15.43
N GLU A 246 -10.76 -6.76 15.25
CA GLU A 246 -11.33 -8.01 14.73
C GLU A 246 -10.94 -9.20 15.64
N PRO A 247 -11.84 -9.69 16.49
CA PRO A 247 -11.56 -10.77 17.42
C PRO A 247 -11.15 -12.09 16.73
N ARG A 248 -11.65 -12.37 15.52
CA ARG A 248 -11.33 -13.62 14.80
C ARG A 248 -9.86 -13.70 14.39
N LEU A 249 -9.16 -12.58 14.26
CA LEU A 249 -7.72 -12.56 13.96
C LEU A 249 -6.87 -13.19 15.08
N VAL A 250 -7.36 -13.23 16.32
CA VAL A 250 -6.64 -13.87 17.44
C VAL A 250 -6.53 -15.39 17.24
N ALA A 251 -7.54 -15.99 16.60
CA ALA A 251 -7.58 -17.42 16.31
C ALA A 251 -6.96 -17.78 14.95
N ALA A 252 -6.70 -16.81 14.09
CA ALA A 252 -6.11 -17.03 12.77
C ALA A 252 -4.67 -17.53 12.88
N SER A 253 -4.37 -18.70 12.30
CA SER A 253 -3.00 -19.17 12.09
C SER A 253 -2.76 -19.34 10.60
N MET A 254 -1.68 -18.75 10.11
CA MET A 254 -1.29 -18.74 8.70
C MET A 254 -0.21 -19.77 8.37
N ALA A 255 0.39 -20.41 9.37
CA ALA A 255 1.41 -21.44 9.18
C ALA A 255 0.96 -22.63 8.32
N ALA A 256 -0.34 -22.96 8.31
CA ALA A 256 -0.88 -24.00 7.44
C ALA A 256 -1.09 -23.55 5.98
N TRP A 257 -1.10 -22.24 5.74
CA TRP A 257 -1.53 -21.63 4.49
C TRP A 257 -0.37 -21.06 3.67
N THR A 258 0.76 -20.71 4.31
CA THR A 258 1.95 -20.19 3.65
C THR A 258 3.23 -20.78 4.22
N CYS A 259 4.27 -20.88 3.39
CA CYS A 259 5.63 -21.22 3.80
C CYS A 259 6.61 -20.04 3.65
N VAL A 260 6.11 -18.83 3.36
CA VAL A 260 6.93 -17.65 3.07
C VAL A 260 7.45 -17.00 4.34
N CYS A 261 6.63 -16.95 5.38
CA CYS A 261 6.90 -16.26 6.65
C CYS A 261 6.39 -17.10 7.83
N ASP A 262 7.21 -17.23 8.87
CA ASP A 262 6.86 -17.95 10.10
C ASP A 262 6.40 -17.00 11.24
N ASP A 263 6.43 -15.68 11.02
CA ASP A 263 6.02 -14.67 11.99
C ASP A 263 4.50 -14.45 11.95
N GLU A 264 3.77 -15.23 12.76
CA GLU A 264 2.31 -15.13 12.92
C GLU A 264 1.85 -13.77 13.44
N VAL A 265 2.65 -13.08 14.25
CA VAL A 265 2.28 -11.76 14.79
C VAL A 265 2.29 -10.74 13.65
N LEU A 266 3.36 -10.73 12.85
CA LEU A 266 3.45 -9.90 11.66
C LEU A 266 2.33 -10.22 10.66
N MET A 267 2.08 -11.49 10.36
CA MET A 267 1.05 -11.86 9.39
C MET A 267 -0.37 -11.47 9.86
N ARG A 268 -0.67 -11.54 11.16
CA ARG A 268 -1.93 -11.03 11.72
C ARG A 268 -2.03 -9.51 11.63
N GLU A 269 -0.91 -8.81 11.88
CA GLU A 269 -0.83 -7.35 11.71
C GLU A 269 -1.07 -6.97 10.23
N LEU A 270 -0.50 -7.71 9.29
CA LEU A 270 -0.72 -7.51 7.85
C LEU A 270 -2.20 -7.67 7.48
N LEU A 271 -2.87 -8.74 7.93
CA LEU A 271 -4.32 -8.90 7.70
C LEU A 271 -5.13 -7.75 8.31
N ALA A 272 -4.80 -7.31 9.53
CA ALA A 272 -5.47 -6.18 10.16
C ALA A 272 -5.31 -4.87 9.35
N ILE A 273 -4.11 -4.63 8.81
CA ILE A 273 -3.84 -3.48 7.95
C ILE A 273 -4.62 -3.58 6.63
N PHE A 274 -4.69 -4.76 6.00
CA PHE A 274 -5.45 -4.97 4.77
C PHE A 274 -6.95 -4.67 4.94
N PHE A 275 -7.56 -5.19 6.01
CA PHE A 275 -8.97 -4.93 6.31
C PHE A 275 -9.26 -3.47 6.66
N ARG A 276 -8.27 -2.76 7.21
CA ARG A 276 -8.38 -1.31 7.45
C ARG A 276 -8.26 -0.51 6.15
N CYS A 277 -7.21 -0.71 5.36
CA CYS A 277 -6.85 0.19 4.26
C CYS A 277 -7.59 -0.13 2.94
N GLU A 278 -7.49 -1.37 2.46
CA GLU A 278 -7.80 -1.69 1.06
C GLU A 278 -9.10 -2.50 0.88
N TYR A 279 -9.56 -3.17 1.94
CA TYR A 279 -10.71 -4.07 1.85
C TYR A 279 -12.03 -3.35 1.50
N GLN A 280 -12.25 -2.12 1.94
CA GLN A 280 -13.51 -1.40 1.63
C GLN A 280 -13.69 -1.14 0.13
N PHE A 281 -12.58 -0.91 -0.60
CA PHE A 281 -12.62 -0.72 -2.05
C PHE A 281 -12.75 -2.03 -2.80
N THR A 282 -11.81 -2.95 -2.55
CA THR A 282 -11.69 -4.19 -3.30
C THR A 282 -12.76 -5.20 -2.89
N SER A 283 -12.93 -5.41 -1.58
CA SER A 283 -13.89 -6.33 -0.96
C SER A 283 -13.92 -7.70 -1.63
N ALA A 284 -12.79 -8.18 -2.14
CA ALA A 284 -12.74 -9.30 -3.08
C ALA A 284 -13.29 -10.63 -2.52
N PHE A 285 -13.48 -10.74 -1.21
CA PHE A 285 -14.01 -11.91 -0.54
C PHE A 285 -14.78 -11.50 0.72
N HIS A 286 -15.64 -12.37 1.24
CA HIS A 286 -16.37 -12.10 2.48
C HIS A 286 -15.45 -12.29 3.70
N LYS A 287 -15.12 -11.20 4.42
CA LYS A 287 -14.21 -11.19 5.57
C LYS A 287 -14.48 -12.30 6.59
N ASP A 288 -15.72 -12.42 7.07
CA ASP A 288 -16.00 -13.35 8.17
C ASP A 288 -15.80 -14.80 7.73
N TYR A 289 -16.30 -15.18 6.55
CA TYR A 289 -16.11 -16.54 6.01
C TYR A 289 -14.64 -16.85 5.75
N PHE A 290 -13.88 -15.89 5.21
CA PHE A 290 -12.44 -16.03 5.03
C PHE A 290 -11.73 -16.28 6.37
N LEU A 291 -11.99 -15.46 7.41
CA LEU A 291 -11.34 -15.59 8.72
C LEU A 291 -11.76 -16.87 9.45
N GLU A 292 -13.03 -17.27 9.35
CA GLU A 292 -13.53 -18.52 9.93
C GLU A 292 -12.89 -19.74 9.29
N ASP A 293 -12.73 -19.75 7.97
CA ASP A 293 -12.11 -20.85 7.23
C ASP A 293 -10.59 -20.87 7.42
N LEU A 294 -9.95 -19.70 7.47
CA LEU A 294 -8.54 -19.53 7.81
C LEU A 294 -8.23 -20.16 9.18
N ALA A 295 -9.03 -19.83 10.20
CA ALA A 295 -8.85 -20.35 11.56
C ALA A 295 -9.19 -21.84 11.67
N ALA A 296 -10.18 -22.31 10.92
CA ALA A 296 -10.62 -23.71 10.98
C ALA A 296 -9.87 -24.66 10.03
N GLY A 297 -8.99 -24.16 9.16
CA GLY A 297 -8.32 -24.96 8.15
C GLY A 297 -9.26 -25.49 7.05
N ARG A 298 -10.38 -24.80 6.77
CA ARG A 298 -11.35 -25.19 5.73
C ARG A 298 -11.05 -24.45 4.44
N SER A 299 -11.25 -25.12 3.30
CA SER A 299 -10.88 -24.59 1.99
C SER A 299 -12.02 -23.98 1.16
N GLU A 300 -13.21 -23.77 1.76
CA GLU A 300 -14.39 -23.28 1.03
C GLU A 300 -14.25 -21.79 0.65
N PHE A 301 -13.88 -20.95 1.61
CA PHE A 301 -13.66 -19.50 1.45
C PHE A 301 -12.25 -19.03 1.81
N CYS A 302 -11.34 -19.97 2.05
CA CYS A 302 -9.92 -19.70 2.28
C CYS A 302 -9.08 -20.68 1.46
N SER A 303 -7.96 -20.22 0.88
CA SER A 303 -7.01 -21.08 0.18
C SER A 303 -5.61 -20.53 0.38
N SER A 304 -4.57 -21.38 0.25
CA SER A 304 -3.18 -20.92 0.31
C SER A 304 -2.92 -19.84 -0.75
N LEU A 305 -3.50 -19.99 -1.94
CA LEU A 305 -3.43 -19.00 -3.02
C LEU A 305 -3.94 -17.63 -2.55
N LEU A 306 -5.16 -17.60 -2.01
CA LEU A 306 -5.79 -16.35 -1.57
C LEU A 306 -5.03 -15.74 -0.37
N VAL A 307 -4.61 -16.55 0.60
CA VAL A 307 -3.86 -16.08 1.77
C VAL A 307 -2.53 -15.42 1.36
N ASN A 308 -1.74 -16.07 0.51
CA ASN A 308 -0.46 -15.51 0.06
C ASN A 308 -0.68 -14.21 -0.70
N LEU A 309 -1.70 -14.13 -1.56
CA LEU A 309 -1.96 -12.91 -2.32
C LEU A 309 -2.45 -11.75 -1.44
N VAL A 310 -3.31 -12.01 -0.46
CA VAL A 310 -3.74 -11.01 0.53
C VAL A 310 -2.54 -10.53 1.35
N LEU A 311 -1.65 -11.42 1.79
CA LEU A 311 -0.44 -11.04 2.53
C LEU A 311 0.56 -10.26 1.67
N ALA A 312 0.67 -10.57 0.37
CA ALA A 312 1.47 -9.80 -0.57
C ALA A 312 0.97 -8.34 -0.63
N TYR A 313 -0.35 -8.16 -0.83
CA TYR A 313 -0.95 -6.83 -0.91
C TYR A 313 -0.87 -6.09 0.44
N ALA A 314 -1.16 -6.77 1.54
CA ALA A 314 -1.02 -6.22 2.88
C ALA A 314 0.40 -5.73 3.19
N SER A 315 1.42 -6.41 2.65
CA SER A 315 2.83 -6.00 2.82
C SER A 315 3.11 -4.62 2.22
N VAL A 316 2.46 -4.28 1.10
CA VAL A 316 2.54 -2.95 0.47
C VAL A 316 1.92 -1.87 1.38
N CYS A 317 0.92 -2.23 2.19
CA CYS A 317 0.19 -1.32 3.06
C CYS A 317 0.91 -1.03 4.40
N ASN A 318 1.92 -1.82 4.79
CA ASN A 318 2.52 -1.73 6.12
C ASN A 318 3.75 -0.79 6.13
N PRO A 319 3.68 0.42 6.72
CA PRO A 319 4.79 1.38 6.68
C PRO A 319 6.08 0.92 7.37
N LYS A 320 6.04 -0.15 8.18
CA LYS A 320 7.23 -0.73 8.83
C LYS A 320 8.08 -1.56 7.88
N LEU A 321 7.53 -1.99 6.75
CA LEU A 321 8.28 -2.78 5.77
C LEU A 321 9.04 -1.86 4.81
N PRO A 322 10.33 -2.12 4.55
CA PRO A 322 11.12 -1.32 3.62
C PRO A 322 10.77 -1.64 2.16
N LYS A 323 11.08 -0.71 1.25
CA LYS A 323 11.08 -0.93 -0.21
C LYS A 323 9.76 -1.47 -0.77
N ARG A 324 8.63 -0.97 -0.26
CA ARG A 324 7.28 -1.49 -0.56
C ARG A 324 6.87 -1.32 -2.02
N ALA A 325 7.38 -0.29 -2.68
CA ALA A 325 7.14 -0.06 -4.10
C ALA A 325 7.94 -1.00 -5.02
N GLU A 326 9.01 -1.64 -4.54
CA GLU A 326 9.88 -2.52 -5.33
C GLU A 326 9.24 -3.91 -5.51
N TYR A 327 8.14 -4.01 -6.27
CA TYR A 327 7.41 -5.26 -6.50
C TYR A 327 8.25 -6.36 -7.18
N TRP A 328 9.41 -6.01 -7.74
CA TRP A 328 10.38 -6.90 -8.39
C TRP A 328 11.50 -7.37 -7.46
N ASN A 329 11.62 -6.80 -6.26
CA ASN A 329 12.72 -7.08 -5.35
C ASN A 329 12.47 -8.37 -4.54
N PRO A 330 13.25 -9.44 -4.77
CA PRO A 330 13.06 -10.74 -4.09
C PRO A 330 13.24 -10.72 -2.58
N GLU A 331 13.91 -9.71 -2.04
CA GLU A 331 14.12 -9.56 -0.59
C GLU A 331 12.89 -9.02 0.13
N THR A 332 11.91 -8.46 -0.59
CA THR A 332 10.69 -7.93 0.01
C THR A 332 9.69 -9.04 0.31
N LEU A 333 8.94 -8.91 1.41
CA LEU A 333 7.84 -9.83 1.72
C LEU A 333 6.74 -9.79 0.67
N ALA A 334 6.44 -8.60 0.13
CA ALA A 334 5.47 -8.42 -0.94
C ALA A 334 5.80 -9.30 -2.15
N TYR A 335 7.05 -9.28 -2.63
CA TYR A 335 7.50 -10.13 -3.73
C TYR A 335 7.38 -11.62 -3.38
N ARG A 336 7.88 -12.03 -2.20
CA ARG A 336 7.94 -13.45 -1.84
C ARG A 336 6.54 -14.07 -1.73
N PHE A 337 5.61 -13.35 -1.11
CA PHE A 337 4.21 -13.77 -1.05
C PHE A 337 3.55 -13.79 -2.44
N LEU A 338 3.81 -12.78 -3.28
CA LEU A 338 3.30 -12.74 -4.65
C LEU A 338 3.85 -13.89 -5.51
N ALA A 339 5.13 -14.21 -5.36
CA ALA A 339 5.78 -15.32 -6.07
C ALA A 339 5.17 -16.67 -5.69
N GLU A 340 4.89 -16.88 -4.40
CA GLU A 340 4.20 -18.08 -3.95
C GLU A 340 2.74 -18.13 -4.42
N ALA A 341 2.03 -16.99 -4.40
CA ALA A 341 0.68 -16.89 -4.95
C ALA A 341 0.66 -17.23 -6.45
N ARG A 342 1.63 -16.76 -7.24
CA ARG A 342 1.75 -17.13 -8.67
C ARG A 342 1.94 -18.64 -8.84
N ARG A 343 2.88 -19.22 -8.10
CA ARG A 343 3.13 -20.67 -8.16
C ARG A 343 1.89 -21.49 -7.83
N LEU A 344 1.07 -21.02 -6.87
CA LEU A 344 -0.20 -21.65 -6.50
C LEU A 344 -1.29 -21.43 -7.56
N TRP A 345 -1.33 -20.25 -8.19
CA TRP A 345 -2.23 -19.97 -9.30
C TRP A 345 -2.02 -20.95 -10.44
N ASP A 346 -0.78 -21.23 -10.84
CA ASP A 346 -0.48 -22.16 -11.93
C ASP A 346 -0.99 -23.59 -11.66
N LEU A 347 -1.12 -23.97 -10.40
CA LEU A 347 -1.67 -25.26 -9.97
C LEU A 347 -3.20 -25.25 -9.94
N ASP A 348 -3.80 -24.17 -9.46
CA ASP A 348 -5.23 -24.09 -9.14
C ASP A 348 -6.08 -23.44 -10.24
N ALA A 349 -5.50 -22.72 -11.19
CA ALA A 349 -6.20 -21.91 -12.18
C ALA A 349 -7.15 -22.71 -13.09
N ARG A 350 -6.95 -24.03 -13.22
CA ARG A 350 -7.83 -24.91 -14.00
C ARG A 350 -9.07 -25.35 -13.24
N GLN A 351 -9.15 -25.08 -11.94
CA GLN A 351 -10.26 -25.50 -11.10
C GLN A 351 -11.17 -24.31 -10.76
N PRO A 352 -12.48 -24.41 -11.04
CA PRO A 352 -13.44 -23.34 -10.74
C PRO A 352 -13.78 -23.33 -9.24
N HIS A 353 -12.89 -22.77 -8.42
CA HIS A 353 -13.14 -22.51 -6.99
C HIS A 353 -13.43 -21.02 -6.76
N ILE A 354 -14.29 -20.73 -5.78
CA ILE A 354 -14.59 -19.35 -5.37
C ILE A 354 -13.30 -18.59 -5.03
N THR A 355 -12.41 -19.22 -4.27
CA THR A 355 -11.13 -18.61 -3.85
C THR A 355 -10.20 -18.32 -5.03
N THR A 356 -10.26 -19.09 -6.12
CA THR A 356 -9.52 -18.81 -7.36
C THR A 356 -10.07 -17.58 -8.08
N VAL A 357 -11.41 -17.42 -8.14
CA VAL A 357 -12.04 -16.20 -8.69
C VAL A 357 -11.62 -14.97 -7.89
N GLN A 358 -11.71 -15.04 -6.56
CA GLN A 358 -11.33 -13.96 -5.64
C GLN A 358 -9.84 -13.61 -5.76
N ALA A 359 -8.98 -14.62 -5.91
CA ALA A 359 -7.55 -14.42 -6.14
C ALA A 359 -7.27 -13.73 -7.49
N GLY A 360 -7.98 -14.11 -8.56
CA GLY A 360 -7.79 -13.48 -9.88
C GLY A 360 -8.15 -11.99 -9.89
N MET A 361 -9.17 -11.60 -9.11
CA MET A 361 -9.47 -10.19 -8.86
C MET A 361 -8.32 -9.48 -8.15
N LEU A 362 -7.80 -10.05 -7.05
CA LEU A 362 -6.71 -9.43 -6.29
C LEU A 362 -5.38 -9.41 -7.07
N PHE A 363 -5.13 -10.36 -7.97
CA PHE A 363 -3.97 -10.31 -8.85
C PHE A 363 -4.05 -9.11 -9.78
N SER A 364 -5.24 -8.87 -10.37
CA SER A 364 -5.48 -7.67 -11.16
C SER A 364 -5.19 -6.41 -10.35
N VAL A 365 -5.66 -6.32 -9.11
CA VAL A 365 -5.36 -5.16 -8.22
C VAL A 365 -3.86 -5.02 -7.98
N PHE A 366 -3.17 -6.12 -7.64
CA PHE A 366 -1.75 -6.10 -7.30
C PHE A 366 -0.87 -5.71 -8.50
N TYR A 367 -1.20 -6.17 -9.70
CA TYR A 367 -0.47 -5.77 -10.90
C TYR A 367 -0.80 -4.33 -11.31
N ASN A 368 -2.03 -3.84 -11.06
CA ASN A 368 -2.36 -2.42 -11.27
C ASN A 368 -1.50 -1.51 -10.39
N LEU A 369 -1.35 -1.79 -9.09
CA LEU A 369 -0.47 -0.99 -8.20
C LEU A 369 1.01 -1.07 -8.58
N SER A 370 1.40 -2.08 -9.37
CA SER A 370 2.75 -2.29 -9.88
C SER A 370 3.00 -1.59 -11.23
N GLY A 371 1.99 -0.96 -11.84
CA GLY A 371 2.09 -0.40 -13.20
C GLY A 371 2.17 -1.46 -14.30
N LEU A 372 1.60 -2.64 -14.05
CA LEU A 372 1.62 -3.83 -14.92
C LEU A 372 0.20 -4.34 -15.21
N ASP A 373 -0.78 -3.45 -15.38
CA ASP A 373 -2.18 -3.85 -15.61
C ASP A 373 -2.39 -4.74 -16.83
N GLU A 374 -1.52 -4.69 -17.85
CA GLU A 374 -1.56 -5.62 -18.98
C GLU A 374 -1.42 -7.08 -18.49
N VAL A 375 -0.54 -7.34 -17.52
CA VAL A 375 -0.40 -8.66 -16.88
C VAL A 375 -1.60 -8.96 -15.98
N GLY A 376 -2.03 -7.97 -15.20
CA GLY A 376 -3.20 -8.09 -14.31
C GLY A 376 -4.50 -8.41 -15.05
N GLN A 377 -4.64 -7.94 -16.30
CA GLN A 377 -5.82 -8.13 -17.13
C GLN A 377 -6.09 -9.61 -17.43
N ALA A 378 -5.05 -10.41 -17.64
CA ALA A 378 -5.18 -11.82 -17.93
C ALA A 378 -5.78 -12.60 -16.73
N TYR A 379 -5.32 -12.31 -15.51
CA TYR A 379 -5.91 -12.87 -14.28
C TYR A 379 -7.38 -12.49 -14.11
N ARG A 380 -7.73 -11.23 -14.40
CA ARG A 380 -9.12 -10.73 -14.35
C ARG A 380 -10.02 -11.47 -15.35
N ILE A 381 -9.61 -11.58 -16.61
CA ILE A 381 -10.38 -12.27 -17.66
C ILE A 381 -10.61 -13.72 -17.26
N HIS A 382 -9.57 -14.39 -16.76
CA HIS A 382 -9.67 -15.76 -16.29
C HIS A 382 -10.60 -15.91 -15.09
N ALA A 383 -10.57 -14.98 -14.13
CA ALA A 383 -11.50 -14.97 -13.00
C ALA A 383 -12.97 -14.87 -13.43
N VAL A 384 -13.26 -14.05 -14.44
CA VAL A 384 -14.62 -13.96 -15.02
C VAL A 384 -15.03 -15.27 -15.71
N ALA A 385 -14.11 -15.94 -16.41
CA ALA A 385 -14.38 -17.25 -17.00
C ALA A 385 -14.72 -18.31 -15.94
N LEU A 386 -13.92 -18.39 -14.87
CA LEU A 386 -14.19 -19.30 -13.74
C LEU A 386 -15.52 -18.95 -13.02
N ALA A 387 -15.85 -17.67 -12.91
CA ALA A 387 -17.14 -17.23 -12.35
C ALA A 387 -18.34 -17.67 -13.20
N ASN A 388 -18.19 -17.67 -14.53
CA ASN A 388 -19.20 -18.21 -15.45
C ASN A 388 -19.39 -19.71 -15.24
N GLU A 389 -18.29 -20.47 -15.15
CA GLU A 389 -18.32 -21.92 -14.90
C GLU A 389 -18.95 -22.28 -13.55
N LEU A 390 -18.72 -21.46 -12.53
CA LEU A 390 -19.34 -21.59 -11.19
C LEU A 390 -20.82 -21.19 -11.17
N GLY A 391 -21.33 -20.60 -12.24
CA GLY A 391 -22.70 -20.09 -12.32
C GLY A 391 -22.96 -18.94 -11.34
N LEU A 392 -21.96 -18.09 -11.03
CA LEU A 392 -22.10 -17.01 -10.04
C LEU A 392 -23.16 -15.96 -10.41
N TRP A 393 -23.52 -15.86 -11.69
CA TRP A 393 -24.52 -14.92 -12.21
C TRP A 393 -25.96 -15.45 -12.14
N ASN A 394 -26.12 -16.75 -11.88
CA ASN A 394 -27.41 -17.43 -11.91
C ASN A 394 -28.21 -17.22 -10.62
N GLU A 395 -29.47 -17.68 -10.63
CA GLU A 395 -30.27 -17.70 -9.42
C GLU A 395 -29.64 -18.61 -8.35
N PRO A 396 -29.78 -18.28 -7.05
CA PRO A 396 -29.25 -19.11 -5.98
C PRO A 396 -29.77 -20.55 -6.07
N ASN A 397 -28.86 -21.52 -6.03
CA ASN A 397 -29.25 -22.92 -6.00
C ASN A 397 -29.81 -23.28 -4.63
N ALA A 398 -31.10 -23.61 -4.56
CA ALA A 398 -31.80 -23.95 -3.32
C ALA A 398 -31.22 -25.19 -2.61
N ASP A 399 -30.53 -26.08 -3.33
CA ASP A 399 -29.91 -27.28 -2.77
C ASP A 399 -28.56 -27.00 -2.08
N GLU A 400 -27.95 -25.83 -2.31
CA GLU A 400 -26.68 -25.47 -1.69
C GLU A 400 -26.85 -25.01 -0.24
N PRO A 401 -25.86 -25.23 0.64
CA PRO A 401 -25.91 -24.70 2.00
C PRO A 401 -26.06 -23.17 2.00
N PRO A 402 -26.83 -22.56 2.93
CA PRO A 402 -27.03 -21.11 2.97
C PRO A 402 -25.73 -20.29 3.04
N ARG A 403 -24.72 -20.82 3.74
CA ARG A 403 -23.37 -20.25 3.82
C ARG A 403 -22.71 -20.17 2.44
N THR A 404 -22.76 -21.27 1.68
CA THR A 404 -22.21 -21.38 0.33
C THR A 404 -22.92 -20.43 -0.63
N GLN A 405 -24.26 -20.42 -0.61
CA GLN A 405 -25.07 -19.51 -1.43
C GLN A 405 -24.70 -18.05 -1.18
N ARG A 406 -24.58 -17.66 0.09
CA ARG A 406 -24.23 -16.29 0.48
C ARG A 406 -22.82 -15.91 0.06
N GLY A 407 -21.84 -16.80 0.23
CA GLY A 407 -20.47 -16.54 -0.21
C GLY A 407 -20.33 -16.42 -1.72
N LYS A 408 -21.09 -17.21 -2.49
CA LYS A 408 -21.21 -17.05 -3.95
C LYS A 408 -21.85 -15.72 -4.33
N ALA A 409 -22.97 -15.36 -3.71
CA ALA A 409 -23.66 -14.10 -3.96
C ALA A 409 -22.76 -12.89 -3.67
N PHE A 410 -22.06 -12.89 -2.53
CA PHE A 410 -21.08 -11.85 -2.20
C PHE A 410 -19.99 -11.77 -3.27
N THR A 411 -19.41 -12.90 -3.65
CA THR A 411 -18.36 -12.95 -4.69
C THR A 411 -18.88 -12.43 -6.04
N ALA A 412 -20.09 -12.78 -6.45
CA ALA A 412 -20.71 -12.31 -7.69
C ALA A 412 -20.84 -10.77 -7.71
N TRP A 413 -21.37 -10.17 -6.63
CA TRP A 413 -21.49 -8.72 -6.51
C TRP A 413 -20.14 -8.01 -6.45
N THR A 414 -19.14 -8.61 -5.78
CA THR A 414 -17.78 -8.03 -5.73
C THR A 414 -17.09 -8.06 -7.09
N LEU A 415 -17.22 -9.15 -7.84
CA LEU A 415 -16.65 -9.28 -9.18
C LEU A 415 -17.35 -8.33 -10.16
N TYR A 416 -18.68 -8.19 -10.07
CA TYR A 416 -19.43 -7.18 -10.85
C TYR A 416 -18.93 -5.76 -10.58
N ASN A 417 -18.77 -5.41 -9.31
CA ASN A 417 -18.27 -4.09 -8.88
C ASN A 417 -16.85 -3.83 -9.40
N TRP A 418 -15.96 -4.82 -9.29
CA TRP A 418 -14.58 -4.73 -9.76
C TRP A 418 -14.52 -4.60 -11.28
N GLU A 419 -15.23 -5.47 -12.00
CA GLU A 419 -15.26 -5.46 -13.47
C GLU A 419 -15.78 -4.13 -14.02
N THR A 420 -16.81 -3.57 -13.39
CA THR A 420 -17.35 -2.27 -13.76
C THR A 420 -16.33 -1.15 -13.56
N LEU A 421 -15.62 -1.15 -12.42
CA LEU A 421 -14.59 -0.14 -12.16
C LEU A 421 -13.44 -0.24 -13.17
N ILE A 422 -13.02 -1.46 -13.53
CA ILE A 422 -11.99 -1.68 -14.54
C ILE A 422 -12.48 -1.18 -15.91
N ALA A 423 -13.69 -1.56 -16.33
CA ALA A 423 -14.29 -1.09 -17.57
C ALA A 423 -14.34 0.44 -17.68
N PHE A 424 -14.75 1.10 -16.60
CA PHE A 424 -14.75 2.56 -16.53
C PHE A 424 -13.34 3.14 -16.59
N SER A 425 -12.39 2.59 -15.83
CA SER A 425 -11.04 3.17 -15.69
C SER A 425 -10.19 2.99 -16.95
N PHE A 426 -10.42 1.91 -17.70
CA PHE A 426 -9.68 1.55 -18.91
C PHE A 426 -10.47 1.81 -20.20
N LEU A 427 -11.64 2.46 -20.10
CA LEU A 427 -12.44 2.94 -21.21
C LEU A 427 -12.85 1.82 -22.19
N HIS A 428 -13.32 0.69 -21.65
CA HIS A 428 -13.79 -0.44 -22.43
C HIS A 428 -15.19 -0.90 -22.01
N ALA A 429 -15.85 -1.69 -22.86
CA ALA A 429 -17.10 -2.33 -22.49
C ALA A 429 -16.87 -3.36 -21.37
N PRO A 430 -17.76 -3.46 -20.38
CA PRO A 430 -17.60 -4.43 -19.29
C PRO A 430 -17.81 -5.86 -19.80
N LEU A 431 -17.01 -6.79 -19.30
CA LEU A 431 -17.18 -8.23 -19.56
C LEU A 431 -18.46 -8.78 -18.91
N VAL A 432 -18.83 -8.22 -17.76
CA VAL A 432 -20.07 -8.53 -17.05
C VAL A 432 -21.05 -7.37 -17.23
N LYS A 433 -21.99 -7.56 -18.15
CA LYS A 433 -22.96 -6.51 -18.57
C LYS A 433 -24.22 -6.49 -17.70
N GLU A 434 -24.69 -7.66 -17.30
CA GLU A 434 -25.90 -7.80 -16.50
C GLU A 434 -25.56 -7.88 -15.01
N VAL A 435 -26.47 -7.37 -14.18
CA VAL A 435 -26.36 -7.53 -12.73
C VAL A 435 -26.52 -9.00 -12.33
N PRO A 436 -25.85 -9.47 -11.26
CA PRO A 436 -26.10 -10.80 -10.71
C PRO A 436 -27.60 -11.00 -10.41
N LYS A 437 -28.12 -12.20 -10.70
CA LYS A 437 -29.53 -12.53 -10.40
C LYS A 437 -29.82 -12.71 -8.91
N CYS A 438 -28.77 -12.93 -8.09
CA CYS A 438 -28.93 -12.92 -6.65
C CYS A 438 -29.20 -11.49 -6.15
N PRO A 439 -30.24 -11.28 -5.32
CA PRO A 439 -30.58 -9.94 -4.85
C PRO A 439 -29.44 -9.38 -3.97
N LEU A 440 -29.22 -8.06 -4.07
CA LEU A 440 -28.34 -7.34 -3.15
C LEU A 440 -29.13 -7.04 -1.86
N PRO A 441 -28.74 -7.57 -0.69
CA PRO A 441 -29.49 -7.36 0.55
C PRO A 441 -29.45 -5.91 1.03
N ASP A 442 -30.48 -5.47 1.75
CA ASP A 442 -30.49 -4.12 2.34
C ASP A 442 -29.53 -4.06 3.53
N ALA A 443 -28.62 -3.09 3.54
CA ALA A 443 -27.56 -3.03 4.57
C ALA A 443 -28.06 -2.67 5.97
N VAL A 444 -29.26 -2.11 6.10
CA VAL A 444 -29.89 -1.79 7.39
C VAL A 444 -30.68 -2.99 7.91
N GLN A 445 -31.37 -3.71 7.02
CA GLN A 445 -32.18 -4.88 7.37
C GLN A 445 -31.33 -6.13 7.59
N ASP A 446 -30.29 -6.32 6.77
CA ASP A 446 -29.41 -7.49 6.77
C ASP A 446 -27.93 -7.11 7.01
N PRO A 447 -27.59 -6.41 8.11
CA PRO A 447 -26.24 -5.90 8.35
C PRO A 447 -25.20 -7.03 8.46
N ASP A 448 -25.62 -8.19 8.96
CA ASP A 448 -24.77 -9.35 9.09
C ASP A 448 -24.33 -9.87 7.73
N TRP A 449 -25.06 -9.61 6.63
CA TRP A 449 -24.75 -10.12 5.28
C TRP A 449 -23.37 -9.71 4.77
N TYR A 450 -22.91 -8.52 5.18
CA TYR A 450 -21.72 -7.86 4.68
C TYR A 450 -20.46 -8.15 5.51
N GLY A 451 -20.63 -8.51 6.78
CA GLY A 451 -19.57 -8.54 7.77
C GLY A 451 -19.22 -7.13 8.27
N GLN A 452 -19.15 -6.97 9.59
CA GLN A 452 -18.91 -5.67 10.21
C GLN A 452 -17.41 -5.35 10.30
N LEU A 453 -17.07 -4.06 10.18
CA LEU A 453 -15.71 -3.54 10.32
C LEU A 453 -15.70 -2.43 11.37
N TRP A 454 -14.93 -2.66 12.43
CA TRP A 454 -14.80 -1.76 13.57
C TRP A 454 -13.36 -1.32 13.72
N VAL A 455 -13.16 -0.04 13.98
CA VAL A 455 -11.86 0.54 14.27
C VAL A 455 -11.87 1.27 15.60
N LYS A 456 -10.70 1.37 16.21
CA LYS A 456 -10.48 2.16 17.42
C LYS A 456 -9.37 3.18 17.17
N TYR A 457 -9.66 4.44 17.47
CA TYR A 457 -8.66 5.50 17.44
C TYR A 457 -7.88 5.53 18.76
N PRO A 458 -6.57 5.85 18.76
CA PRO A 458 -5.74 5.83 19.97
C PRO A 458 -6.27 6.70 21.10
N ALA A 459 -6.87 7.84 20.76
CA ALA A 459 -7.43 8.82 21.70
C ALA A 459 -8.87 8.52 22.14
N SER A 460 -9.54 7.55 21.53
CA SER A 460 -10.95 7.27 21.75
C SER A 460 -11.16 6.04 22.62
N SER A 461 -12.18 6.09 23.48
CA SER A 461 -12.54 4.96 24.32
C SER A 461 -13.52 4.00 23.62
N THR A 462 -14.20 4.46 22.57
CA THR A 462 -15.24 3.73 21.83
C THR A 462 -14.72 3.09 20.54
N LEU A 463 -15.51 2.14 20.02
CA LEU A 463 -15.34 1.58 18.69
C LEU A 463 -16.15 2.40 17.69
N VAL A 464 -15.53 2.71 16.55
CA VAL A 464 -16.16 3.42 15.44
C VAL A 464 -16.47 2.42 14.33
N SER A 465 -17.72 2.43 13.86
CA SER A 465 -18.13 1.63 12.71
C SER A 465 -17.59 2.25 11.43
N MET A 466 -17.06 1.41 10.53
CA MET A 466 -16.68 1.85 9.18
C MET A 466 -17.87 1.90 8.20
N HIS A 467 -19.09 1.61 8.69
CA HIS A 467 -20.33 1.57 7.90
C HIS A 467 -20.23 0.73 6.61
N PHE A 468 -19.48 -0.38 6.67
CA PHE A 468 -19.12 -1.16 5.48
C PHE A 468 -20.31 -1.66 4.68
N GLY A 469 -21.37 -2.18 5.32
CA GLY A 469 -22.56 -2.66 4.61
C GLY A 469 -23.24 -1.57 3.78
N GLN A 470 -23.52 -0.41 4.41
CA GLN A 470 -24.13 0.74 3.71
C GLN A 470 -23.22 1.25 2.58
N MET A 471 -21.92 1.32 2.85
CA MET A 471 -20.91 1.70 1.86
C MET A 471 -20.90 0.74 0.67
N PHE A 472 -20.89 -0.57 0.91
CA PHE A 472 -20.90 -1.59 -0.14
C PHE A 472 -22.17 -1.51 -0.96
N GLU A 473 -23.34 -1.44 -0.32
CA GLU A 473 -24.64 -1.38 -0.99
C GLU A 473 -24.72 -0.15 -1.91
N LYS A 474 -24.41 1.04 -1.38
CA LYS A 474 -24.49 2.30 -2.14
C LYS A 474 -23.42 2.37 -3.22
N LYS A 475 -22.20 1.88 -2.96
CA LYS A 475 -21.15 1.70 -3.99
C LYS A 475 -21.66 0.80 -5.11
N THR A 476 -22.32 -0.31 -4.79
CA THR A 476 -22.84 -1.26 -5.78
C THR A 476 -23.93 -0.64 -6.64
N GLN A 477 -24.89 0.07 -6.04
CA GLN A 477 -25.93 0.80 -6.77
C GLN A 477 -25.32 1.86 -7.71
N PHE A 478 -24.28 2.57 -7.27
CA PHE A 478 -23.53 3.48 -8.12
C PHE A 478 -22.81 2.77 -9.28
N ARG A 479 -22.20 1.61 -9.03
CA ARG A 479 -21.56 0.80 -10.08
C ARG A 479 -22.56 0.32 -11.12
N ILE A 480 -23.81 0.02 -10.78
CA ILE A 480 -24.83 -0.33 -11.79
C ILE A 480 -25.01 0.82 -12.81
N ILE A 481 -25.10 2.07 -12.34
CA ILE A 481 -25.21 3.25 -13.23
C ILE A 481 -23.93 3.45 -14.04
N MET A 482 -22.76 3.24 -13.42
CA MET A 482 -21.47 3.31 -14.12
C MET A 482 -21.33 2.24 -15.20
N ASN A 483 -21.83 1.03 -14.96
CA ASN A 483 -21.79 -0.07 -15.91
C ASN A 483 -22.66 0.26 -17.13
N GLU A 484 -23.87 0.80 -16.91
CA GLU A 484 -24.74 1.31 -17.97
C GLU A 484 -24.01 2.38 -18.82
N PHE A 485 -23.34 3.34 -18.18
CA PHE A 485 -22.50 4.30 -18.89
C PHE A 485 -21.42 3.62 -19.75
N CYS A 486 -20.67 2.65 -19.20
CA CYS A 486 -19.61 1.97 -19.95
C CYS A 486 -20.14 1.20 -21.16
N GLN A 487 -21.28 0.53 -21.01
CA GLN A 487 -21.96 -0.15 -22.11
C GLN A 487 -22.37 0.83 -23.20
N GLU A 488 -22.88 2.00 -22.82
CA GLU A 488 -23.30 3.02 -23.77
C GLU A 488 -22.13 3.71 -24.47
N ALA A 489 -21.12 4.10 -23.70
CA ALA A 489 -19.94 4.81 -24.19
C ALA A 489 -19.02 3.95 -25.06
N TYR A 490 -18.86 2.67 -24.71
CA TYR A 490 -17.84 1.79 -25.28
C TYR A 490 -18.40 0.54 -25.96
N GLY A 491 -19.66 0.18 -25.69
CA GLY A 491 -20.34 -0.96 -26.32
C GLY A 491 -21.13 -0.60 -27.58
N THR A 492 -21.39 0.69 -27.84
CA THR A 492 -22.14 1.16 -29.02
C THR A 492 -21.29 2.04 -29.92
N THR A 493 -21.59 2.05 -31.23
CA THR A 493 -20.91 2.93 -32.21
C THR A 493 -21.27 4.40 -32.04
N LEU A 494 -22.46 4.69 -31.49
CA LEU A 494 -22.99 6.05 -31.31
C LEU A 494 -22.41 6.77 -30.09
N GLY A 495 -21.93 6.02 -29.08
CA GLY A 495 -21.48 6.58 -27.81
C GLY A 495 -22.61 7.25 -27.02
N VAL A 496 -22.24 8.05 -26.02
CA VAL A 496 -23.19 8.78 -25.16
C VAL A 496 -23.58 10.10 -25.82
N ASN A 497 -24.85 10.23 -26.21
CA ASN A 497 -25.41 11.50 -26.69
C ASN A 497 -26.06 12.31 -25.55
N SER A 498 -26.47 13.55 -25.83
CA SER A 498 -27.05 14.44 -24.81
C SER A 498 -28.30 13.88 -24.12
N PHE A 499 -29.12 13.08 -24.82
CA PHE A 499 -30.31 12.45 -24.23
C PHE A 499 -29.93 11.34 -23.22
N LYS A 500 -29.00 10.46 -23.59
CA LYS A 500 -28.49 9.40 -22.70
C LYS A 500 -27.74 9.98 -21.51
N ALA A 501 -26.91 11.01 -21.74
CA ALA A 501 -26.21 11.73 -20.69
C ALA A 501 -27.18 12.29 -19.63
N GLU A 502 -28.27 12.90 -20.08
CA GLU A 502 -29.33 13.42 -19.20
C GLU A 502 -30.06 12.32 -18.41
N GLY A 503 -30.33 11.16 -19.05
CA GLY A 503 -30.89 10.00 -18.36
C GLY A 503 -29.97 9.46 -17.27
N LEU A 504 -28.67 9.34 -17.55
CA LEU A 504 -27.65 8.92 -16.58
C LEU A 504 -27.51 9.95 -15.44
N ARG A 505 -27.51 11.25 -15.75
CA ARG A 505 -27.45 12.32 -14.76
C ARG A 505 -28.59 12.20 -13.75
N ARG A 506 -29.84 12.04 -14.20
CA ARG A 506 -30.99 11.88 -13.30
C ARG A 506 -30.87 10.68 -12.38
N LYS A 507 -30.36 9.54 -12.89
CA LYS A 507 -30.09 8.35 -12.07
C LYS A 507 -29.02 8.64 -11.01
N LEU A 508 -27.95 9.33 -11.40
CA LEU A 508 -26.87 9.73 -10.51
C LEU A 508 -27.34 10.71 -9.42
N GLU A 509 -28.11 11.73 -9.78
CA GLU A 509 -28.70 12.69 -8.84
C GLU A 509 -29.63 12.01 -7.86
N HIS A 510 -30.55 11.16 -8.37
CA HIS A 510 -31.43 10.38 -7.53
C HIS A 510 -30.64 9.51 -6.54
N TRP A 511 -29.61 8.81 -7.00
CA TRP A 511 -28.74 8.01 -6.13
C TRP A 511 -28.07 8.87 -5.04
N PHE A 512 -27.53 10.04 -5.41
CA PHE A 512 -26.82 10.94 -4.50
C PHE A 512 -27.78 11.53 -3.42
N GLU A 513 -28.98 11.94 -3.83
CA GLU A 513 -30.03 12.44 -2.95
C GLU A 513 -30.53 11.39 -1.94
N HIS A 514 -30.43 10.10 -2.28
CA HIS A 514 -30.89 8.98 -1.43
C HIS A 514 -29.75 8.28 -0.67
N LEU A 515 -28.53 8.86 -0.65
CA LEU A 515 -27.46 8.38 0.23
C LEU A 515 -27.89 8.45 1.71
N PRO A 516 -27.52 7.45 2.55
CA PRO A 516 -27.77 7.49 3.98
C PRO A 516 -26.95 8.60 4.66
N GLU A 517 -27.34 8.99 5.88
CA GLU A 517 -26.67 10.07 6.64
C GLU A 517 -25.15 9.86 6.75
N SER A 518 -24.68 8.64 6.98
CA SER A 518 -23.26 8.29 7.06
C SER A 518 -22.47 8.58 5.77
N LEU A 519 -23.15 8.69 4.63
CA LEU A 519 -22.59 8.94 3.30
C LEU A 519 -23.03 10.30 2.73
N LYS A 520 -23.67 11.18 3.52
CA LYS A 520 -23.96 12.54 3.06
C LYS A 520 -22.70 13.40 3.07
N PRO A 521 -22.58 14.40 2.17
CA PRO A 521 -21.41 15.29 2.08
C PRO A 521 -20.95 15.91 3.41
N LYS A 522 -21.90 16.17 4.33
CA LYS A 522 -21.62 16.74 5.65
C LYS A 522 -20.88 15.78 6.59
N ASN A 523 -21.13 14.48 6.46
CA ASN A 523 -20.77 13.45 7.43
C ASN A 523 -19.66 12.51 6.95
N ILE A 524 -19.43 12.40 5.64
CA ILE A 524 -18.34 11.56 5.11
C ILE A 524 -17.00 11.98 5.71
N VAL A 525 -16.17 10.98 6.04
CA VAL A 525 -14.88 11.18 6.71
C VAL A 525 -13.85 10.13 6.37
N LEU A 526 -14.23 8.88 6.12
CA LEU A 526 -13.27 7.82 5.80
C LEU A 526 -12.79 7.96 4.35
N PRO A 527 -11.56 7.51 4.02
CA PRO A 527 -11.01 7.57 2.66
C PRO A 527 -12.00 7.05 1.61
N ALA A 528 -12.58 5.87 1.86
CA ALA A 528 -13.51 5.26 0.93
C ALA A 528 -14.79 6.06 0.69
N GLN A 529 -15.32 6.72 1.71
CA GLN A 529 -16.51 7.56 1.58
C GLN A 529 -16.20 8.79 0.73
N LEU A 530 -15.07 9.46 0.98
CA LEU A 530 -14.61 10.60 0.19
C LEU A 530 -14.36 10.22 -1.27
N GLN A 531 -13.68 9.10 -1.49
CA GLN A 531 -13.38 8.59 -2.81
C GLN A 531 -14.64 8.15 -3.57
N LEU A 532 -15.68 7.61 -2.93
CA LEU A 532 -16.96 7.35 -3.60
C LEU A 532 -17.55 8.63 -4.20
N HIS A 533 -17.48 9.75 -3.49
CA HIS A 533 -17.91 11.05 -4.01
C HIS A 533 -16.97 11.58 -5.12
N MET A 534 -15.66 11.33 -5.02
CA MET A 534 -14.73 11.67 -6.09
C MET A 534 -15.06 10.89 -7.38
N TYR A 535 -15.33 9.59 -7.28
CA TYR A 535 -15.72 8.76 -8.43
C TYR A 535 -17.09 9.15 -9.00
N TYR A 536 -18.02 9.64 -8.17
CA TYR A 536 -19.28 10.22 -8.64
C TYR A 536 -19.03 11.41 -9.59
N TYR A 537 -18.21 12.38 -9.18
CA TYR A 537 -17.90 13.52 -10.04
C TYR A 537 -16.98 13.15 -11.21
N HIS A 538 -16.09 12.17 -11.04
CA HIS A 538 -15.31 11.64 -12.16
C HIS A 538 -16.22 11.05 -13.24
N LEU A 539 -17.25 10.26 -12.87
CA LEU A 539 -18.21 9.76 -13.84
C LEU A 539 -18.98 10.89 -14.55
N LEU A 540 -19.40 11.92 -13.82
CA LEU A 540 -20.04 13.09 -14.43
C LEU A 540 -19.11 13.81 -15.43
N LEU A 541 -17.82 13.96 -15.11
CA LEU A 541 -16.84 14.51 -16.04
C LEU A 541 -16.70 13.64 -17.28
N SER A 542 -16.58 12.32 -17.12
CA SER A 542 -16.51 11.38 -18.24
C SER A 542 -17.75 11.38 -19.13
N ILE A 543 -18.94 11.68 -18.58
CA ILE A 543 -20.19 11.83 -19.35
C ILE A 543 -20.24 13.15 -20.11
N TYR A 544 -19.89 14.27 -19.46
CA TYR A 544 -20.18 15.61 -19.97
C TYR A 544 -19.01 16.33 -20.65
N GLU A 545 -17.75 15.99 -20.36
CA GLU A 545 -16.61 16.62 -21.05
C GLU A 545 -16.62 16.37 -22.58
N PRO A 546 -16.93 15.16 -23.09
CA PRO A 546 -17.06 14.93 -24.53
C PRO A 546 -18.22 15.71 -25.18
N LEU A 547 -19.14 16.26 -24.38
CA LEU A 547 -20.36 16.95 -24.81
C LEU A 547 -20.24 18.48 -24.72
N LEU A 548 -19.06 19.04 -24.41
CA LEU A 548 -18.88 20.49 -24.26
C LEU A 548 -19.23 21.29 -25.52
N ASP A 549 -18.98 20.72 -26.71
CA ASP A 549 -19.29 21.36 -28.00
C ASP A 549 -20.74 21.10 -28.46
N ALA A 550 -21.51 20.29 -27.72
CA ALA A 550 -22.87 19.94 -28.09
C ALA A 550 -23.87 21.03 -27.70
N VAL A 551 -24.73 21.44 -28.64
CA VAL A 551 -25.85 22.36 -28.36
C VAL A 551 -26.90 21.61 -27.53
N ALA A 552 -26.96 21.90 -26.23
CA ALA A 552 -27.89 21.24 -25.30
C ALA A 552 -29.14 22.11 -25.05
N PRO A 553 -30.36 21.62 -25.33
CA PRO A 553 -31.61 22.35 -25.06
C PRO A 553 -32.14 22.15 -23.62
N TYR A 554 -31.29 21.79 -22.65
CA TYR A 554 -31.71 21.34 -21.32
C TYR A 554 -31.43 22.37 -20.21
N GLN A 555 -32.02 22.16 -19.02
CA GLN A 555 -31.91 23.06 -17.85
C GLN A 555 -30.47 23.30 -17.39
N HIS A 556 -29.59 22.30 -17.50
CA HIS A 556 -28.17 22.42 -17.18
C HIS A 556 -27.34 22.24 -18.44
N THR A 557 -26.40 23.14 -18.69
CA THR A 557 -25.49 23.00 -19.82
C THR A 557 -24.37 22.00 -19.48
N PRO A 558 -23.80 21.28 -20.48
CA PRO A 558 -22.61 20.47 -20.26
C PRO A 558 -21.47 21.24 -19.57
N ALA A 559 -21.31 22.53 -19.90
CA ALA A 559 -20.33 23.41 -19.28
C ALA A 559 -20.58 23.58 -17.76
N ASP A 560 -21.83 23.79 -17.34
CA ASP A 560 -22.17 23.91 -15.91
C ASP A 560 -21.89 22.61 -15.13
N MET A 561 -22.18 21.46 -15.75
CA MET A 561 -21.94 20.14 -15.16
C MET A 561 -20.45 19.87 -14.98
N VAL A 562 -19.65 20.19 -16.00
CA VAL A 562 -18.19 20.06 -15.95
C VAL A 562 -17.60 21.01 -14.91
N ALA A 563 -17.99 22.30 -14.92
CA ALA A 563 -17.48 23.30 -13.99
C ALA A 563 -17.79 22.95 -12.52
N SER A 564 -19.04 22.53 -12.24
CA SER A 564 -19.44 22.13 -10.89
C SER A 564 -18.72 20.85 -10.43
N SER A 565 -18.61 19.83 -11.30
CA SER A 565 -17.91 18.58 -10.99
C SER A 565 -16.43 18.80 -10.69
N ARG A 566 -15.74 19.64 -11.49
CA ARG A 566 -14.34 20.03 -11.24
C ARG A 566 -14.17 20.72 -9.89
N ARG A 567 -15.03 21.68 -9.57
CA ARG A 567 -15.01 22.37 -8.27
C ARG A 567 -15.14 21.39 -7.09
N TYR A 568 -16.06 20.43 -7.18
CA TYR A 568 -16.24 19.45 -6.10
C TYR A 568 -15.08 18.45 -6.02
N MET A 569 -14.49 18.03 -7.15
CA MET A 569 -13.24 17.24 -7.16
C MET A 569 -12.09 17.96 -6.47
N HIS A 570 -11.88 19.25 -6.80
CA HIS A 570 -10.87 20.09 -6.15
C HIS A 570 -11.07 20.21 -4.64
N THR A 571 -12.33 20.28 -4.21
CA THR A 571 -12.70 20.38 -2.79
C THR A 571 -12.45 19.06 -2.08
N LEU A 572 -12.91 17.94 -2.65
CA LEU A 572 -12.78 16.61 -2.06
C LEU A 572 -11.32 16.20 -1.89
N ILE A 573 -10.46 16.46 -2.90
CA ILE A 573 -9.02 16.18 -2.82
C ILE A 573 -8.38 16.93 -1.65
N ARG A 574 -8.75 18.20 -1.47
CA ARG A 574 -8.26 19.03 -0.36
C ARG A 574 -8.77 18.57 0.99
N VAL A 575 -10.06 18.28 1.10
CA VAL A 575 -10.68 17.81 2.34
C VAL A 575 -10.11 16.44 2.75
N TYR A 576 -9.88 15.54 1.78
CA TYR A 576 -9.17 14.29 2.00
C TYR A 576 -7.78 14.55 2.59
N PHE A 577 -6.99 15.41 1.93
CA PHE A 577 -5.64 15.72 2.39
C PHE A 577 -5.64 16.30 3.81
N LEU A 578 -6.50 17.28 4.09
CA LEU A 578 -6.60 17.92 5.40
C LEU A 578 -6.79 16.91 6.54
N ARG A 579 -7.51 15.81 6.29
CA ARG A 579 -7.79 14.78 7.31
C ARG A 579 -6.80 13.63 7.31
N HIS A 580 -6.38 13.15 6.15
CA HIS A 580 -5.67 11.87 6.01
C HIS A 580 -4.24 11.97 5.51
N GLY A 581 -3.86 13.12 4.94
CA GLY A 581 -2.59 13.27 4.26
C GLY A 581 -2.49 12.34 3.07
N TYR A 582 -1.26 12.02 2.66
CA TYR A 582 -1.00 11.06 1.57
C TYR A 582 0.11 10.06 1.92
N GLU A 583 0.57 10.03 3.18
CA GLU A 583 1.67 9.16 3.60
C GLU A 583 1.24 7.69 3.70
N ALA A 584 0.00 7.45 4.10
CA ALA A 584 -0.56 6.09 4.19
C ALA A 584 -0.93 5.56 2.80
N MET A 585 -0.67 4.28 2.55
CA MET A 585 -0.97 3.63 1.27
C MET A 585 -2.48 3.72 0.96
N ASP A 586 -2.79 4.21 -0.23
CA ASP A 586 -4.13 4.24 -0.82
C ASP A 586 -3.98 4.13 -2.34
N LEU A 587 -4.31 2.98 -2.91
CA LEU A 587 -4.18 2.79 -4.36
C LEU A 587 -5.14 3.66 -5.16
N PHE A 588 -6.35 3.91 -4.64
CA PHE A 588 -7.44 4.47 -5.44
C PHE A 588 -7.43 6.00 -5.43
N ILE A 589 -6.66 6.65 -4.56
CA ILE A 589 -6.54 8.12 -4.54
C ILE A 589 -5.74 8.64 -5.74
N VAL A 590 -4.81 7.86 -6.32
CA VAL A 590 -3.98 8.34 -7.44
C VAL A 590 -4.79 8.61 -8.71
N VAL A 591 -5.94 7.94 -8.88
CA VAL A 591 -6.85 8.13 -10.03
C VAL A 591 -7.46 9.55 -10.04
N PRO A 592 -8.23 9.98 -9.02
CA PRO A 592 -8.77 11.34 -8.99
C PRO A 592 -7.69 12.42 -8.94
N LEU A 593 -6.52 12.15 -8.31
CA LEU A 593 -5.38 13.06 -8.34
C LEU A 593 -4.90 13.31 -9.78
N MET A 594 -4.69 12.26 -10.58
CA MET A 594 -4.21 12.40 -11.95
C MET A 594 -5.24 13.04 -12.89
N VAL A 595 -6.52 12.72 -12.73
CA VAL A 595 -7.60 13.36 -13.50
C VAL A 595 -7.61 14.87 -13.29
N VAL A 596 -7.49 15.34 -12.04
CA VAL A 596 -7.47 16.77 -11.73
C VAL A 596 -6.15 17.42 -12.13
N ALA A 597 -5.02 16.72 -11.98
CA ALA A 597 -3.72 17.24 -12.38
C ALA A 597 -3.63 17.49 -13.88
N ASP A 598 -4.12 16.56 -14.71
CA ASP A 598 -4.10 16.71 -16.16
C ASP A 598 -4.88 17.96 -16.59
N ASP A 599 -6.10 18.14 -16.07
CA ASP A 599 -6.91 19.33 -16.37
C ASP A 599 -6.23 20.63 -15.92
N CYS A 600 -5.67 20.64 -14.70
CA CYS A 600 -4.93 21.79 -14.21
C CYS A 600 -3.71 22.11 -15.08
N LEU A 601 -2.96 21.10 -15.53
CA LEU A 601 -1.78 21.28 -16.35
C LEU A 601 -2.13 21.72 -17.78
N GLU A 602 -3.23 21.23 -18.37
CA GLU A 602 -3.75 21.73 -19.65
C GLU A 602 -4.11 23.22 -19.55
N LEU A 603 -4.79 23.63 -18.46
CA LEU A 603 -5.17 25.03 -18.23
C LEU A 603 -3.96 25.91 -17.92
N ILE A 604 -3.01 25.41 -17.12
CA ILE A 604 -1.73 26.07 -16.89
C ILE A 604 -1.06 26.25 -18.24
N ALA A 605 -0.84 25.21 -19.03
CA ALA A 605 -0.14 25.27 -20.33
C ALA A 605 -0.72 26.33 -21.29
N ARG A 606 -2.03 26.56 -21.27
CA ARG A 606 -2.74 27.57 -22.08
C ARG A 606 -2.63 29.00 -21.53
N SER A 607 -2.26 29.20 -20.27
CA SER A 607 -2.05 30.54 -19.70
C SER A 607 -0.81 31.20 -20.31
N GLU A 608 -0.93 32.45 -20.75
CA GLU A 608 0.20 33.24 -21.27
C GLU A 608 1.18 33.59 -20.13
N GLU A 609 2.48 33.68 -20.43
CA GLU A 609 3.50 34.00 -19.42
C GLU A 609 3.31 35.39 -18.76
N LYS A 610 2.60 36.30 -19.44
CA LYS A 610 2.25 37.63 -18.92
C LYS A 610 1.23 37.58 -17.78
N ASP A 611 0.46 36.50 -17.66
CA ASP A 611 -0.52 36.24 -16.59
C ASP A 611 0.08 35.45 -15.42
N SER A 612 1.42 35.39 -15.31
CA SER A 612 2.15 34.60 -14.30
C SER A 612 1.79 34.91 -12.84
N SER A 613 1.13 36.04 -12.56
CA SER A 613 0.63 36.44 -11.24
C SER A 613 -0.90 36.43 -11.11
N SER A 614 -1.63 35.84 -12.06
CA SER A 614 -3.10 35.74 -11.98
C SER A 614 -3.53 34.86 -10.82
N VAL A 615 -4.54 35.30 -10.06
CA VAL A 615 -5.12 34.53 -8.95
C VAL A 615 -5.57 33.14 -9.41
N ALA A 616 -6.13 33.04 -10.62
CA ALA A 616 -6.57 31.77 -11.19
C ALA A 616 -5.40 30.81 -11.46
N LEU A 617 -4.28 31.32 -11.97
CA LEU A 617 -3.08 30.52 -12.19
C LEU A 617 -2.49 30.00 -10.87
N GLU A 618 -2.47 30.84 -9.84
CA GLU A 618 -2.00 30.45 -8.51
C GLU A 618 -2.90 29.38 -7.85
N GLU A 619 -4.21 29.40 -8.09
CA GLU A 619 -5.11 28.34 -7.62
C GLU A 619 -4.86 27.01 -8.35
N LEU A 620 -4.58 27.04 -9.66
CA LEU A 620 -4.18 25.85 -10.42
C LEU A 620 -2.85 25.30 -9.90
N ARG A 621 -1.84 26.16 -9.72
CA ARG A 621 -0.54 25.79 -9.11
C ARG A 621 -0.71 25.16 -7.74
N ALA A 622 -1.53 25.75 -6.87
CA ALA A 622 -1.82 25.19 -5.54
C ALA A 622 -2.41 23.78 -5.61
N THR A 623 -3.28 23.52 -6.60
CA THR A 623 -3.86 22.19 -6.81
C THR A 623 -2.80 21.20 -7.29
N VAL A 624 -2.00 21.58 -8.29
CA VAL A 624 -0.94 20.73 -8.84
C VAL A 624 0.13 20.42 -7.79
N MET A 625 0.54 21.38 -6.95
CA MET A 625 1.50 21.15 -5.87
C MET A 625 0.96 20.19 -4.80
N LEU A 626 -0.34 20.30 -4.47
CA LEU A 626 -0.99 19.36 -3.55
C LEU A 626 -1.01 17.93 -4.11
N ILE A 627 -1.38 17.78 -5.38
CA ILE A 627 -1.39 16.48 -6.07
C ILE A 627 0.02 15.91 -6.19
N ALA A 628 0.99 16.77 -6.50
CA ALA A 628 2.39 16.41 -6.58
C ALA A 628 2.88 15.84 -5.23
N LYS A 629 2.58 16.50 -4.11
CA LYS A 629 2.85 15.91 -2.77
C LYS A 629 2.19 14.54 -2.61
N GLY A 630 0.94 14.38 -3.05
CA GLY A 630 0.25 13.10 -2.98
C GLY A 630 0.94 11.97 -3.74
N LEU A 631 1.32 12.20 -5.00
CA LEU A 631 2.06 11.20 -5.78
C LEU A 631 3.46 10.95 -5.22
N HIS A 632 4.14 12.00 -4.74
CA HIS A 632 5.43 11.89 -4.08
C HIS A 632 5.37 10.99 -2.86
N ASP A 633 4.36 11.14 -2.00
CA ASP A 633 4.23 10.32 -0.80
C ASP A 633 3.83 8.87 -1.16
N GLN A 634 2.90 8.70 -2.12
CA GLN A 634 2.43 7.38 -2.55
C GLN A 634 3.48 6.54 -3.29
N ARG A 635 4.47 7.16 -3.94
CA ARG A 635 5.52 6.40 -4.67
C ARG A 635 6.36 5.52 -3.77
N HIS A 636 6.45 5.85 -2.48
CA HIS A 636 7.10 5.01 -1.48
C HIS A 636 6.25 3.79 -1.09
N ASN A 637 4.95 3.82 -1.38
CA ASN A 637 4.03 2.72 -1.14
C ASN A 637 3.99 1.76 -2.34
N HIS A 638 3.78 2.25 -3.57
CA HIS A 638 3.59 1.41 -4.75
C HIS A 638 4.14 2.03 -6.05
N TYR A 639 4.60 1.20 -6.98
CA TYR A 639 5.31 1.66 -8.19
C TYR A 639 4.43 2.43 -9.19
N LEU A 640 3.12 2.16 -9.24
CA LEU A 640 2.22 2.95 -10.07
C LEU A 640 2.31 4.45 -9.73
N ALA A 641 2.40 4.83 -8.46
CA ALA A 641 2.55 6.24 -8.08
C ALA A 641 3.90 6.82 -8.53
N GLU A 642 4.98 6.03 -8.54
CA GLU A 642 6.28 6.44 -9.10
C GLU A 642 6.18 6.69 -10.62
N ALA A 643 5.48 5.84 -11.36
CA ALA A 643 5.22 6.06 -12.78
C ALA A 643 4.43 7.35 -13.03
N LEU A 644 3.38 7.59 -12.25
CA LEU A 644 2.55 8.80 -12.37
C LEU A 644 3.29 10.07 -11.95
N TRP A 645 4.14 9.98 -10.93
CA TRP A 645 5.02 11.06 -10.50
C TRP A 645 5.93 11.54 -11.63
N ARG A 646 6.51 10.61 -12.40
CA ARG A 646 7.32 10.92 -13.58
C ARG A 646 6.51 11.62 -14.67
N VAL A 647 5.31 11.11 -14.97
CA VAL A 647 4.40 11.74 -15.94
C VAL A 647 4.01 13.14 -15.51
N LEU A 648 3.66 13.33 -14.24
CA LEU A 648 3.27 14.63 -13.70
C LEU A 648 4.41 15.65 -13.87
N ARG A 649 5.62 15.29 -13.44
CA ARG A 649 6.81 16.15 -13.58
C ARG A 649 7.12 16.46 -15.04
N GLY A 650 7.02 15.47 -15.92
CA GLY A 650 7.27 15.65 -17.36
C GLY A 650 6.32 16.63 -18.04
N LYS A 651 5.09 16.77 -17.54
CA LYS A 651 4.09 17.71 -18.02
C LYS A 651 4.20 19.13 -17.44
N MET A 652 4.98 19.35 -16.38
CA MET A 652 5.12 20.67 -15.75
C MET A 652 6.06 21.58 -16.56
N ARG A 653 5.79 22.89 -16.57
CA ARG A 653 6.74 23.88 -17.10
C ARG A 653 7.90 24.07 -16.12
N ARG A 654 8.96 24.74 -16.57
CA ARG A 654 10.12 25.09 -15.72
C ARG A 654 9.72 25.84 -14.44
N ALA A 655 8.73 26.74 -14.52
CA ALA A 655 8.25 27.50 -13.36
C ALA A 655 7.61 26.59 -12.29
N GLU A 656 6.69 25.71 -12.68
CA GLU A 656 6.04 24.79 -11.74
C GLU A 656 7.01 23.74 -11.18
N LEU A 657 8.01 23.30 -11.97
CA LEU A 657 9.09 22.44 -11.46
C LEU A 657 9.94 23.15 -10.39
N ALA A 658 10.21 24.44 -10.54
CA ALA A 658 10.92 25.22 -9.52
C ALA A 658 10.10 25.35 -8.23
N LEU A 659 8.79 25.62 -8.35
CA LEU A 659 7.86 25.66 -7.22
C LEU A 659 7.77 24.30 -6.51
N LEU A 660 7.73 23.21 -7.28
CA LEU A 660 7.67 21.86 -6.74
C LEU A 660 8.88 21.54 -5.86
N ARG A 661 10.09 21.91 -6.31
CA ARG A 661 11.30 21.79 -5.48
C ARG A 661 11.12 22.55 -4.17
N GLY A 662 10.69 23.81 -4.22
CA GLY A 662 10.44 24.61 -3.02
C GLY A 662 9.41 23.99 -2.06
N ALA A 663 8.28 23.51 -2.59
CA ALA A 663 7.18 22.95 -1.81
C ALA A 663 7.55 21.64 -1.09
N LEU A 664 8.40 20.81 -1.69
CA LEU A 664 8.88 19.57 -1.07
C LEU A 664 9.94 19.84 0.04
N HIS A 665 10.77 20.88 -0.11
CA HIS A 665 11.85 21.18 0.85
C HIS A 665 11.36 21.87 2.14
N GLN A 666 10.17 22.47 2.15
CA GLN A 666 9.60 23.10 3.35
C GLN A 666 9.12 22.09 4.42
N GLY A 667 9.13 20.79 4.11
CA GLY A 667 8.65 19.70 4.97
C GLY A 667 9.58 19.19 6.06
N GLY A 668 10.73 19.83 6.34
CA GLY A 668 11.55 19.50 7.51
C GLY A 668 12.22 18.12 7.46
N GLY A 669 13.04 17.87 6.45
CA GLY A 669 13.99 16.75 6.40
C GLY A 669 15.27 17.24 5.72
N GLY A 670 16.30 17.53 6.52
CA GLY A 670 17.59 18.05 6.07
C GLY A 670 18.52 17.00 5.47
N ASP A 671 17.99 15.94 4.86
CA ASP A 671 18.80 14.95 4.17
C ASP A 671 18.61 15.15 2.66
N GLN A 672 19.67 15.63 2.01
CA GLN A 672 19.91 15.25 0.62
C GLN A 672 20.09 13.73 0.61
N GLU A 673 19.00 12.96 0.68
CA GLU A 673 19.01 11.68 0.02
C GLU A 673 19.18 12.02 -1.46
N GLN A 674 20.43 11.95 -1.92
CA GLN A 674 20.70 11.71 -3.34
C GLN A 674 19.82 10.52 -3.69
N GLU A 675 18.65 10.80 -4.28
CA GLU A 675 17.71 9.76 -4.68
C GLU A 675 18.54 8.76 -5.48
N PRO A 676 18.71 7.52 -4.99
CA PRO A 676 19.36 6.51 -5.78
C PRO A 676 18.66 6.52 -7.12
N GLN A 677 19.43 6.51 -8.21
CA GLN A 677 18.89 6.40 -9.56
C GLN A 677 18.23 5.03 -9.67
N GLU A 678 17.01 4.91 -9.13
CA GLU A 678 16.28 3.66 -9.03
C GLU A 678 16.03 3.18 -10.44
N LEU A 679 16.42 1.93 -10.70
CA LEU A 679 16.33 1.34 -12.02
C LEU A 679 14.87 1.41 -12.46
N ALA A 680 14.58 2.31 -13.41
CA ALA A 680 13.24 2.50 -13.94
C ALA A 680 12.74 1.17 -14.48
N GLN A 681 11.74 0.58 -13.83
CA GLN A 681 11.07 -0.61 -14.34
C GLN A 681 10.15 -0.22 -15.50
N THR A 682 10.08 -1.11 -16.48
CA THR A 682 9.16 -1.00 -17.61
C THR A 682 7.72 -0.97 -17.11
N VAL A 683 7.00 0.10 -17.45
CA VAL A 683 5.57 0.23 -17.18
C VAL A 683 4.81 -0.38 -18.34
N ARG A 684 3.99 -1.40 -18.05
CA ARG A 684 3.16 -2.12 -19.03
C ARG A 684 1.70 -1.85 -18.70
N SER A 685 1.28 -0.65 -19.08
CA SER A 685 -0.01 -0.10 -18.69
C SER A 685 -0.78 0.46 -19.86
N HIS A 686 -2.03 0.03 -19.97
CA HIS A 686 -3.03 0.57 -20.90
C HIS A 686 -3.94 1.61 -20.25
N TRP A 687 -3.66 2.02 -19.01
CA TRP A 687 -4.52 2.94 -18.27
C TRP A 687 -4.45 4.37 -18.84
N PRO A 688 -5.59 4.97 -19.26
CA PRO A 688 -5.65 6.38 -19.62
C PRO A 688 -5.67 7.24 -18.35
N VAL A 689 -4.62 8.04 -18.12
CA VAL A 689 -4.43 8.75 -16.84
C VAL A 689 -5.32 10.00 -16.67
N SER A 690 -6.22 10.26 -17.61
CA SER A 690 -7.07 11.46 -17.66
C SER A 690 -8.38 11.20 -18.40
N VAL A 691 -9.34 12.11 -18.28
CA VAL A 691 -10.57 12.06 -19.06
C VAL A 691 -10.24 12.25 -20.54
N VAL A 692 -10.77 11.34 -21.36
CA VAL A 692 -10.57 11.32 -22.81
C VAL A 692 -11.73 12.03 -23.48
N LYS A 693 -11.48 13.24 -23.99
CA LYS A 693 -12.48 14.10 -24.64
C LYS A 693 -12.85 13.58 -26.03
N LYS A 694 -11.84 13.15 -26.80
CA LYS A 694 -11.98 12.58 -28.14
C LYS A 694 -11.26 11.23 -28.22
N LYS A 695 -11.82 10.27 -28.96
CA LYS A 695 -11.23 8.92 -29.09
C LYS A 695 -9.81 8.94 -29.67
N GLU A 696 -9.52 9.90 -30.55
CA GLU A 696 -8.20 10.12 -31.15
C GLU A 696 -7.11 10.44 -30.11
N ASP A 697 -7.49 11.05 -28.98
CA ASP A 697 -6.56 11.44 -27.91
C ASP A 697 -6.25 10.30 -26.92
N LEU A 698 -6.94 9.16 -27.02
CA LEU A 698 -6.82 8.06 -26.06
C LEU A 698 -5.37 7.61 -25.93
N GLU A 699 -4.72 7.42 -27.07
CA GLU A 699 -3.40 6.84 -27.16
C GLU A 699 -2.29 7.73 -26.59
N SER A 700 -2.43 9.06 -26.72
CA SER A 700 -1.48 10.01 -26.12
C SER A 700 -1.65 10.10 -24.60
N LYS A 701 -2.76 9.60 -24.05
CA LYS A 701 -3.10 9.62 -22.62
C LYS A 701 -2.81 8.29 -21.89
N VAL A 702 -2.39 7.24 -22.61
CA VAL A 702 -2.05 5.93 -22.03
C VAL A 702 -0.75 5.99 -21.22
N LEU A 703 -0.79 5.49 -19.97
CA LEU A 703 0.33 5.56 -19.03
C LEU A 703 1.64 4.98 -19.58
N GLY A 704 1.61 3.79 -20.19
CA GLY A 704 2.84 3.17 -20.74
C GLY A 704 3.53 4.06 -21.77
N ARG A 705 2.75 4.75 -22.62
CA ARG A 705 3.27 5.67 -23.64
C ARG A 705 3.75 6.99 -23.03
N LEU A 706 3.01 7.53 -22.06
CA LEU A 706 3.39 8.73 -21.33
C LEU A 706 4.71 8.54 -20.56
N VAL A 707 4.89 7.41 -19.90
CA VAL A 707 6.16 7.11 -19.21
C VAL A 707 7.31 7.01 -20.21
N ALA A 708 7.10 6.36 -21.35
CA ALA A 708 8.09 6.29 -22.42
C ALA A 708 8.44 7.68 -22.99
N SER A 709 7.45 8.57 -23.15
CA SER A 709 7.70 9.93 -23.65
C SER A 709 8.51 10.79 -22.68
N TYR A 710 8.47 10.51 -21.38
CA TYR A 710 9.21 11.28 -20.36
C TYR A 710 10.42 10.54 -19.80
N ALA A 711 10.80 9.38 -20.36
CA ALA A 711 11.89 8.55 -19.86
C ALA A 711 13.27 9.27 -19.87
N HIS A 712 13.45 10.25 -20.77
CA HIS A 712 14.71 11.00 -20.94
C HIS A 712 14.88 12.17 -19.96
N LEU A 713 13.82 12.63 -19.30
CA LEU A 713 13.87 13.71 -18.29
C LEU A 713 14.52 13.27 -16.96
N ASN A 714 14.97 12.01 -16.90
CA ASN A 714 15.72 11.42 -15.78
C ASN A 714 17.26 11.47 -15.97
N VAL A 715 17.76 12.15 -17.00
CA VAL A 715 19.21 12.35 -17.20
C VAL A 715 19.56 13.81 -16.88
N GLY A 716 20.18 14.05 -15.72
CA GLY A 716 20.90 15.30 -15.43
C GLY A 716 20.21 16.23 -14.45
N GLY A 717 20.52 16.07 -13.16
CA GLY A 717 20.70 17.23 -12.29
C GLY A 717 22.14 17.69 -12.45
N ASP A 718 22.35 18.76 -13.20
CA ASP A 718 23.44 19.75 -13.14
C ASP A 718 23.40 20.55 -14.44
N ASP A 719 22.53 21.55 -14.51
CA ASP A 719 22.79 22.66 -15.42
C ASP A 719 23.77 23.57 -14.68
N SER A 720 25.06 23.28 -14.91
CA SER A 720 26.11 24.25 -14.71
C SER A 720 25.77 25.48 -15.54
N ASP A 721 25.64 26.60 -14.83
CA ASP A 721 25.64 27.96 -15.32
C ASP A 721 26.75 28.13 -16.38
N ASP A 722 26.39 28.14 -17.66
CA ASP A 722 27.21 28.76 -18.69
C ASP A 722 26.31 29.53 -19.66
N GLY A 723 26.65 30.81 -19.82
CA GLY A 723 25.85 31.79 -20.53
C GLY A 723 25.84 31.53 -22.03
N GLY A 724 24.64 31.50 -22.60
CA GLY A 724 24.42 31.50 -24.04
C GLY A 724 23.02 31.99 -24.34
N ALA A 725 22.87 33.30 -24.50
CA ALA A 725 21.67 33.89 -25.07
C ALA A 725 21.53 33.49 -26.55
N GLU A 726 20.27 33.46 -27.01
CA GLU A 726 19.82 33.35 -28.41
C GLU A 726 19.79 31.94 -29.04
N GLN A 727 18.63 31.28 -28.94
CA GLN A 727 17.77 30.88 -30.07
C GLN A 727 16.75 29.83 -29.59
N ASP A 728 15.56 30.28 -29.18
CA ASP A 728 14.43 29.40 -28.84
C ASP A 728 13.16 29.96 -29.51
N GLU A 729 13.13 29.91 -30.84
CA GLU A 729 11.92 30.04 -31.66
C GLU A 729 12.07 29.14 -32.90
N ALA A 730 11.96 27.81 -32.73
CA ALA A 730 11.51 26.87 -33.77
C ALA A 730 11.57 25.41 -33.28
N MET A 731 10.54 24.94 -32.57
CA MET A 731 10.20 23.51 -32.61
C MET A 731 8.71 23.28 -32.30
N ARG A 732 7.86 23.77 -33.20
CA ARG A 732 6.52 23.23 -33.46
C ARG A 732 6.41 22.97 -34.95
N SER A 733 6.89 21.80 -35.38
CA SER A 733 6.59 21.25 -36.69
C SER A 733 6.62 19.74 -36.58
N GLU A 734 5.49 19.11 -36.90
CA GLU A 734 5.31 17.67 -37.09
C GLU A 734 6.36 17.13 -38.07
N PRO A 735 6.92 15.92 -37.90
CA PRO A 735 7.73 15.32 -38.93
C PRO A 735 6.81 14.55 -39.90
N GLU A 736 6.69 15.07 -41.13
CA GLU A 736 6.46 14.23 -42.30
C GLU A 736 7.71 13.36 -42.52
N ALA A 737 7.55 12.04 -42.54
CA ALA A 737 8.61 11.12 -42.91
C ALA A 737 8.23 10.34 -44.18
N GLU A 738 9.10 10.48 -45.19
CA GLU A 738 9.08 9.77 -46.45
C GLU A 738 9.21 8.25 -46.26
N LYS A 739 8.59 7.54 -47.21
CA LYS A 739 8.51 6.08 -47.30
C LYS A 739 9.86 5.48 -47.72
N GLU A 740 10.43 4.62 -46.88
CA GLU A 740 11.25 3.50 -47.35
C GLU A 740 10.77 2.19 -46.73
N ALA A 741 10.59 1.20 -47.60
CA ALA A 741 9.92 -0.05 -47.34
C ALA A 741 10.80 -1.02 -46.55
N VAL A 742 10.35 -1.40 -45.36
CA VAL A 742 10.74 -2.64 -44.69
C VAL A 742 9.48 -3.44 -44.42
N GLN A 743 9.46 -4.68 -44.91
CA GLN A 743 8.31 -5.59 -44.86
C GLN A 743 7.90 -5.92 -43.41
N PRO A 744 6.58 -6.00 -43.09
CA PRO A 744 6.11 -6.24 -41.73
C PRO A 744 6.11 -7.73 -41.38
N VAL A 745 6.61 -8.04 -40.19
CA VAL A 745 6.32 -9.30 -39.48
C VAL A 745 4.96 -9.12 -38.78
N GLY A 746 3.96 -9.86 -39.27
CA GLY A 746 2.69 -10.24 -38.63
C GLY A 746 2.08 -9.31 -37.58
N SER A 747 1.18 -8.43 -38.02
CA SER A 747 0.20 -7.75 -37.19
C SER A 747 -0.85 -8.74 -36.65
N THR A 748 -1.02 -8.80 -35.33
CA THR A 748 -2.23 -9.34 -34.68
C THR A 748 -3.43 -8.41 -34.97
N PRO A 749 -4.62 -8.95 -35.30
CA PRO A 749 -5.76 -8.12 -35.72
C PRO A 749 -6.47 -7.46 -34.51
N PRO A 750 -7.19 -6.35 -34.74
CA PRO A 750 -7.98 -5.68 -33.71
C PRO A 750 -9.23 -6.50 -33.38
N PHE A 751 -9.39 -6.93 -32.13
CA PHE A 751 -10.61 -7.59 -31.66
C PHE A 751 -11.71 -6.55 -31.41
N SER A 752 -12.43 -6.23 -32.48
CA SER A 752 -13.70 -5.50 -32.47
C SER A 752 -14.62 -6.17 -33.48
N GLU A 753 -15.06 -7.39 -33.18
CA GLU A 753 -16.26 -7.97 -33.80
C GLU A 753 -16.80 -9.11 -32.92
N ALA A 754 -18.13 -9.21 -32.94
CA ALA A 754 -18.99 -9.93 -32.01
C ALA A 754 -18.53 -11.35 -31.60
N VAL A 755 -18.56 -11.63 -30.29
CA VAL A 755 -18.62 -13.00 -29.76
C VAL A 755 -19.99 -13.21 -29.13
N GLU A 756 -20.94 -13.70 -29.92
CA GLU A 756 -22.07 -14.46 -29.42
C GLU A 756 -21.64 -15.94 -29.33
N GLY A 757 -21.61 -16.49 -28.12
CA GLY A 757 -21.45 -17.93 -27.84
C GLY A 757 -20.10 -18.35 -27.22
N PRO A 758 -20.08 -19.28 -26.24
CA PRO A 758 -18.86 -19.68 -25.54
C PRO A 758 -18.05 -20.68 -26.39
N GLN A 759 -16.84 -20.30 -26.81
CA GLN A 759 -15.87 -21.25 -27.37
C GLN A 759 -14.88 -21.71 -26.28
N PRO A 760 -14.61 -23.02 -26.14
CA PRO A 760 -13.74 -23.58 -25.10
C PRO A 760 -12.23 -23.31 -25.26
N ASN A 761 -11.78 -22.58 -26.28
CA ASN A 761 -10.35 -22.34 -26.57
C ASN A 761 -9.77 -21.02 -26.01
N ILE A 762 -10.58 -20.18 -25.37
CA ILE A 762 -10.11 -18.91 -24.78
C ILE A 762 -9.26 -19.17 -23.52
N LEU A 763 -9.60 -20.20 -22.74
CA LEU A 763 -8.91 -20.54 -21.49
C LEU A 763 -7.43 -20.91 -21.72
N GLU A 764 -7.14 -21.75 -22.72
CA GLU A 764 -5.75 -22.10 -23.04
C GLU A 764 -4.97 -20.90 -23.58
N GLY A 765 -5.59 -20.03 -24.38
CA GLY A 765 -4.97 -18.81 -24.88
C GLY A 765 -4.61 -17.82 -23.77
N VAL A 766 -5.48 -17.65 -22.77
CA VAL A 766 -5.24 -16.76 -21.62
C VAL A 766 -4.18 -17.34 -20.67
N ILE A 767 -4.24 -18.65 -20.36
CA ILE A 767 -3.21 -19.31 -19.55
C ILE A 767 -1.83 -19.21 -20.22
N ASN A 768 -1.75 -19.50 -21.52
CA ASN A 768 -0.51 -19.38 -22.28
C ASN A 768 -0.01 -17.92 -22.36
N SER A 769 -0.91 -16.93 -22.34
CA SER A 769 -0.55 -15.50 -22.29
C SER A 769 0.00 -15.11 -20.92
N ILE A 770 -0.55 -15.64 -19.82
CA ILE A 770 0.01 -15.44 -18.47
C ILE A 770 1.42 -16.06 -18.40
N GLU A 771 1.60 -17.27 -18.94
CA GLU A 771 2.91 -17.95 -19.00
C GLU A 771 3.93 -17.21 -19.89
N SER A 772 3.51 -16.62 -21.00
CA SER A 772 4.41 -15.85 -21.90
C SER A 772 4.83 -14.51 -21.27
N PHE A 773 3.90 -13.77 -20.69
CA PHE A 773 4.21 -12.49 -20.04
C PHE A 773 5.07 -12.64 -18.78
N THR A 774 4.97 -13.79 -18.10
CA THR A 774 5.81 -14.09 -16.93
C THR A 774 7.21 -14.56 -17.31
N ALA A 775 7.42 -15.12 -18.50
CA ALA A 775 8.75 -15.45 -19.02
C ALA A 775 9.58 -14.20 -19.36
N ASP A 776 8.93 -13.13 -19.86
CA ASP A 776 9.57 -11.86 -20.23
C ASP A 776 9.87 -10.94 -19.04
N ALA A 777 9.27 -11.19 -17.87
CA ALA A 777 9.50 -10.42 -16.63
C ALA A 777 10.74 -10.89 -15.83
N LYS A 778 11.68 -11.62 -16.44
CA LYS A 778 12.98 -11.90 -15.82
C LYS A 778 13.86 -10.63 -15.87
N PRO A 779 14.34 -10.11 -14.74
CA PRO A 779 15.30 -9.01 -14.78
C PRO A 779 16.59 -9.46 -15.49
N GLN A 780 17.05 -8.68 -16.47
CA GLN A 780 18.40 -8.78 -17.00
C GLN A 780 19.41 -8.36 -15.91
N VAL A 781 19.76 -9.27 -15.00
CA VAL A 781 20.95 -9.13 -14.15
C VAL A 781 21.62 -10.49 -14.01
N ILE A 782 22.79 -10.58 -14.64
CA ILE A 782 23.97 -11.41 -14.36
C ILE A 782 23.68 -12.80 -13.75
N ALA A 783 23.80 -13.80 -14.61
CA ALA A 783 23.98 -15.19 -14.19
C ALA A 783 25.22 -15.30 -13.30
N ASP A 784 25.02 -15.58 -12.00
CA ASP A 784 25.85 -16.49 -11.22
C ASP A 784 25.19 -16.82 -9.87
N GLY A 785 24.85 -18.10 -9.69
CA GLY A 785 24.84 -18.79 -8.40
C GLY A 785 23.75 -18.46 -7.37
N ALA A 786 22.57 -19.07 -7.50
CA ALA A 786 21.73 -19.39 -6.33
C ALA A 786 20.85 -20.63 -6.58
N SER A 787 21.47 -21.80 -6.52
CA SER A 787 20.78 -23.07 -6.23
C SER A 787 20.91 -23.32 -4.73
N ILE A 788 19.85 -23.03 -3.95
CA ILE A 788 19.74 -23.48 -2.56
C ILE A 788 18.33 -24.01 -2.31
N ILE A 789 18.17 -25.30 -2.63
CA ILE A 789 17.58 -26.37 -1.81
C ILE A 789 16.58 -25.93 -0.73
N CYS A 790 15.27 -26.00 -1.05
CA CYS A 790 14.23 -26.35 -0.06
C CYS A 790 14.04 -27.87 -0.05
N ARG A 791 14.91 -28.58 0.69
CA ARG A 791 14.66 -29.97 1.11
C ARG A 791 14.37 -29.99 2.61
N GLY A 792 13.14 -30.38 2.95
CA GLY A 792 12.86 -31.13 4.17
C GLY A 792 11.99 -30.42 5.21
N ARG A 793 10.68 -30.74 5.19
CA ARG A 793 9.98 -31.50 6.27
C ARG A 793 8.49 -31.63 5.93
N CYS A 794 8.15 -32.65 5.14
CA CYS A 794 6.81 -33.24 5.19
C CYS A 794 6.98 -34.73 5.48
N SER A 795 6.74 -35.09 6.73
CA SER A 795 6.62 -36.47 7.17
C SER A 795 5.57 -36.51 8.24
N PHE A 796 4.34 -36.79 7.84
CA PHE A 796 3.39 -37.63 8.57
C PHE A 796 2.40 -38.19 7.54
N GLY A 797 2.42 -39.51 7.39
CA GLY A 797 1.50 -40.24 6.54
C GLY A 797 0.38 -40.90 7.34
N SER A 798 -0.72 -41.19 6.66
CA SER A 798 -1.55 -42.39 6.87
C SER A 798 -2.41 -42.60 5.63
N LYS A 799 -1.93 -43.44 4.70
CA LYS A 799 -2.48 -44.79 4.41
C LYS A 799 -3.93 -44.78 3.91
N TYR A 800 -4.08 -44.87 2.58
CA TYR A 800 -5.14 -45.70 1.97
C TYR A 800 -4.46 -46.70 1.03
N ARG A 801 -4.77 -47.98 1.24
CA ARG A 801 -4.28 -49.12 0.46
C ARG A 801 -5.19 -49.34 -0.74
N ASP A 802 -4.60 -49.50 -1.91
CA ASP A 802 -5.19 -50.14 -3.08
C ASP A 802 -5.44 -51.65 -2.84
N ALA A 803 -6.54 -52.16 -3.40
CA ALA A 803 -6.66 -53.55 -3.84
C ALA A 803 -7.62 -53.65 -5.04
N ASN A 804 -7.12 -54.31 -6.09
CA ASN A 804 -7.69 -54.51 -7.42
C ASN A 804 -8.97 -55.38 -7.50
N GLY A 805 -9.96 -54.89 -8.26
CA GLY A 805 -10.79 -55.56 -9.31
C GLY A 805 -11.68 -56.78 -8.99
N PRO A 806 -12.48 -57.31 -9.96
CA PRO A 806 -13.20 -56.66 -11.06
C PRO A 806 -14.67 -57.16 -11.26
N ARG A 807 -15.46 -56.41 -12.06
CA ARG A 807 -16.62 -56.80 -12.92
C ARG A 807 -17.63 -57.87 -12.46
N THR A 808 -18.94 -57.51 -12.45
CA THR A 808 -20.01 -58.27 -13.16
C THR A 808 -21.30 -57.47 -13.37
N LYS A 809 -21.99 -57.81 -14.48
CA LYS A 809 -23.23 -57.29 -15.07
C LYS A 809 -24.52 -57.68 -14.32
N ARG A 810 -25.60 -56.89 -14.52
CA ARG A 810 -27.01 -57.23 -14.92
C ARG A 810 -28.03 -56.37 -14.15
N VAL A 811 -28.82 -55.53 -14.83
CA VAL A 811 -30.14 -55.79 -15.46
C VAL A 811 -31.24 -56.06 -14.44
N GLY A 812 -32.30 -55.24 -14.45
CA GLY A 812 -33.61 -55.64 -13.92
C GLY A 812 -34.49 -54.53 -13.36
N LYS A 813 -35.09 -53.73 -14.26
CA LYS A 813 -36.54 -53.41 -14.31
C LYS A 813 -37.41 -54.08 -13.22
N ASN A 814 -38.25 -53.30 -12.51
CA ASN A 814 -39.70 -53.24 -12.76
C ASN A 814 -40.51 -52.53 -11.64
N ASP A 815 -41.52 -51.80 -12.11
CA ASP A 815 -42.89 -51.70 -11.58
C ASP A 815 -43.20 -50.89 -10.30
N SER A 816 -43.71 -49.68 -10.57
CA SER A 816 -44.87 -49.04 -9.92
C SER A 816 -46.12 -49.98 -9.89
N PRO A 817 -47.33 -49.57 -9.46
CA PRO A 817 -47.78 -48.38 -8.72
C PRO A 817 -48.76 -48.75 -7.57
N PHE A 818 -49.32 -47.77 -6.84
CA PHE A 818 -50.77 -47.61 -6.60
C PHE A 818 -51.03 -46.60 -5.46
N GLY A 819 -51.83 -45.58 -5.77
CA GLY A 819 -53.14 -45.48 -5.13
C GLY A 819 -53.29 -44.65 -3.85
N ALA A 820 -53.65 -43.38 -4.07
CA ALA A 820 -54.96 -42.84 -3.71
C ALA A 820 -55.28 -42.44 -2.23
N VAL A 821 -55.58 -41.14 -2.12
CA VAL A 821 -56.78 -40.54 -1.49
C VAL A 821 -56.75 -40.29 0.02
N GLY A 822 -57.00 -39.04 0.40
CA GLY A 822 -57.43 -38.67 1.74
C GLY A 822 -57.43 -37.16 1.99
N ALA A 823 -58.47 -36.48 1.51
CA ALA A 823 -58.76 -35.07 1.80
C ALA A 823 -59.07 -34.84 3.29
N GLY A 824 -58.68 -33.68 3.82
CA GLY A 824 -59.03 -33.24 5.17
C GLY A 824 -58.88 -31.72 5.31
N SER A 825 -60.02 -31.04 5.29
CA SER A 825 -60.26 -29.61 5.22
C SER A 825 -60.11 -28.88 6.58
N THR A 826 -60.11 -27.54 6.49
CA THR A 826 -60.54 -26.51 7.46
C THR A 826 -59.56 -26.10 8.56
N ARG A 827 -58.91 -24.92 8.47
CA ARG A 827 -59.41 -23.52 8.64
C ARG A 827 -59.62 -23.17 10.12
N ALA A 828 -58.79 -22.27 10.67
CA ALA A 828 -59.22 -20.93 11.11
C ALA A 828 -58.23 -20.27 12.10
N THR A 829 -58.06 -18.96 11.89
CA THR A 829 -57.98 -17.87 12.88
C THR A 829 -56.72 -17.66 13.73
N THR A 830 -55.97 -16.63 13.30
CA THR A 830 -55.59 -15.42 14.07
C THR A 830 -55.08 -15.58 15.50
N ARG A 831 -53.80 -15.25 15.69
CA ARG A 831 -53.42 -13.96 16.28
C ARG A 831 -52.01 -13.56 15.83
#